data_AF-A0A1Q6UAM8-F1
#
_entry.id   AF-A0A1Q6UAM8-F1
#
_cell.length_a   1.000
_cell.length_b   1.000
_cell.length_c   1.000
_cell.angle_alpha   90.00
_cell.angle_beta   90.00
_cell.angle_gamma   90.00
#
_symmetry.space_group_name_H-M   'P 1'
#
loop_
_entity.id
_entity.type
_entity.pdbx_description
1 polymer ?
#
loop_
_entity_poly.entity_id
_entity_poly.type
_entity_poly.pdbx_seq_one_letter_code
_entity_poly.pdbx_strand_id
1 'polypeptide(L)'
;MKKKIFGFDLGIASIGWAVIDHSDENFDPETGEIIEGKVVGCGVRCFPVAENPKDGSSLAAPRREKRLLRRITRRKARRMLGIKRLFVAKGLVASTTELEALYAEQTGGDVWNLRAEALRRPLSKEELLRVLTHLAKHRGFKSYRKAAEEADKESGRILTAIAENRKETAGFQTLAQMIVERAKHSDDHKMRNYTPQKGPNKGVAVYVNSIPREEIEKETKLIFEYQKQFGLFTEDLYRDFCKIAFRYREAGSVGHMVGRCRFESEQPRAPKEAPSAELFVALSKINNLKVTVDGERRFLNGEERKALLELLKNTKEVKYSTIKNKLFKSREVFFDDVNYAQKTKKGKSGEEKAVNPEDAKFYAMKGWHKLKAAFSPEQWKEVGSNLPLLDLGMTAVVCEKNDAGIERFLSEKGIPEDYREVFKKLTGSEFINLSLKALYKLNPYLAEGLKYNQACEKAGYDFREDGIKLAEEKGLLLPPIANDKLTTVPVVNRAVAQFRKVYNAMVRTYGAPDQINLEIGRDLKKSRDERNQIMRRQKENETERKEAEDGLEKEGLAANGKNMLKYRLYRQQNGKCIYSGKAIDLRRLDENGYCDVDHIIPYSRSLDDGQNNKVLCLAEENRKKGSQTPYEYLEPLGRWEEFETVVNTTPSINRYKRNNLLNKDYQEKENDLEFRERNANDNSYIARYVKRYLEDAVDFSASSCAIKNRIQVRTGSLTDYLRHQWGLIKDRNESDRHHAQDAVVVACATQGMVQKLSKLSAIFENKDDFRRKKAEKLGHEEAEVWYKYIKQQIREPWSGFRTEVLASLEKVFVSRPPRKNATGSAHKDTIFSKSEKKGSLPIRYGMAEKENMFRLDVFRKENHFYIVPIYVVDLVDCKEFIDAPQPYEYVNGSFIKIDESFNFMFSLYKDDYVEITSKDECIKGYVNQYNAQSGQLYIGSVDNSPIFRIKTSTFLRDDNILLKIGDQEYIGKIGKFDNEKKQVVINGLKNNFMINALVKLNKKGDETKNIQTEKSYTKMSNEKKICLNVVDSIEKYQVDPLGRIAKVKKETRLPLTMIKKNRHKKGE
;
A
#
# COMPACT_ATOMS: atom_id res chain seq x y z
N MET A 1 -11.43 -4.27 40.26
CA MET A 1 -10.20 -3.42 40.25
C MET A 1 -10.11 -2.62 38.94
N LYS A 2 -9.73 -1.32 38.95
CA LYS A 2 -9.64 -0.50 37.72
C LYS A 2 -8.35 -0.79 36.94
N LYS A 3 -8.47 -1.12 35.67
CA LYS A 3 -7.37 -1.39 34.72
C LYS A 3 -7.11 -0.15 33.87
N LYS A 4 -5.84 0.18 33.63
CA LYS A 4 -5.41 1.20 32.67
C LYS A 4 -5.18 0.57 31.30
N ILE A 5 -5.99 0.95 30.33
CA ILE A 5 -5.99 0.36 28.99
C ILE A 5 -5.55 1.40 27.96
N PHE A 6 -4.53 1.05 27.18
CA PHE A 6 -4.12 1.86 26.02
C PHE A 6 -4.79 1.33 24.76
N GLY A 7 -5.57 2.19 24.09
CA GLY A 7 -6.18 1.91 22.80
C GLY A 7 -5.46 2.60 21.66
N PHE A 8 -5.30 1.91 20.52
CA PHE A 8 -4.66 2.46 19.33
C PHE A 8 -5.40 2.12 18.04
N ASP A 9 -5.60 3.09 17.16
CA ASP A 9 -6.06 2.90 15.77
C ASP A 9 -4.90 3.19 14.81
N LEU A 10 -4.31 2.17 14.19
CA LEU A 10 -3.12 2.30 13.33
C LEU A 10 -3.51 2.37 11.84
N GLY A 11 -3.42 3.55 11.25
CA GLY A 11 -3.57 3.80 9.82
C GLY A 11 -2.25 3.89 9.04
N ILE A 12 -2.37 4.09 7.71
CA ILE A 12 -1.20 4.31 6.82
C ILE A 12 -0.56 5.70 6.98
N ALA A 13 -1.31 6.65 7.55
CA ALA A 13 -0.95 8.06 7.67
C ALA A 13 -1.34 8.68 9.03
N SER A 14 -1.96 7.91 9.92
CA SER A 14 -2.51 8.39 11.18
C SER A 14 -2.44 7.30 12.24
N ILE A 15 -2.28 7.71 13.50
CA ILE A 15 -2.45 6.86 14.68
C ILE A 15 -3.40 7.58 15.62
N GLY A 16 -4.58 7.01 15.83
CA GLY A 16 -5.42 7.36 16.97
C GLY A 16 -4.87 6.71 18.24
N TRP A 17 -4.91 7.41 19.36
CA TRP A 17 -4.53 6.84 20.67
C TRP A 17 -5.52 7.26 21.75
N ALA A 18 -5.72 6.40 22.73
CA ALA A 18 -6.55 6.65 23.90
C ALA A 18 -6.00 5.95 25.15
N VAL A 19 -6.24 6.55 26.31
CA VAL A 19 -6.04 5.96 27.64
C VAL A 19 -7.39 5.99 28.34
N ILE A 20 -7.84 4.84 28.82
CA ILE A 20 -9.02 4.72 29.67
C ILE A 20 -8.66 4.01 30.96
N ASP A 21 -9.35 4.40 32.03
CA ASP A 21 -9.42 3.59 33.25
C ASP A 21 -10.77 2.85 33.22
N HIS A 22 -10.76 1.55 33.46
CA HIS A 22 -11.95 0.70 33.31
C HIS A 22 -11.99 -0.40 34.36
N SER A 23 -13.08 -0.51 35.12
CA SER A 23 -13.32 -1.65 36.01
C SER A 23 -13.91 -2.81 35.20
N ASP A 24 -13.13 -3.86 35.02
CA ASP A 24 -13.51 -4.99 34.17
C ASP A 24 -13.93 -6.15 35.09
N GLU A 25 -15.19 -6.12 35.53
CA GLU A 25 -15.87 -7.23 36.20
C GLU A 25 -17.16 -7.53 35.40
N ASN A 26 -17.41 -8.82 35.18
CA ASN A 26 -18.39 -9.32 34.23
C ASN A 26 -19.77 -8.71 34.49
N PHE A 27 -20.24 -7.83 33.60
CA PHE A 27 -21.63 -7.39 33.64
C PHE A 27 -22.56 -8.61 33.68
N ASP A 28 -23.28 -8.74 34.79
CA ASP A 28 -24.39 -9.65 34.93
C ASP A 28 -25.69 -8.86 34.73
N PRO A 29 -26.42 -9.09 33.61
CA PRO A 29 -27.70 -8.45 33.37
C PRO A 29 -28.77 -8.79 34.42
N GLU A 30 -28.54 -9.79 35.28
CA GLU A 30 -29.43 -10.16 36.39
C GLU A 30 -29.15 -9.36 37.67
N THR A 31 -27.89 -8.97 37.94
CA THR A 31 -27.51 -8.24 39.17
C THR A 31 -27.52 -6.72 39.03
N GLY A 32 -27.36 -6.20 37.80
CA GLY A 32 -27.41 -4.77 37.53
C GLY A 32 -26.14 -3.99 37.92
N GLU A 33 -25.00 -4.66 38.08
CA GLU A 33 -23.73 -4.02 38.43
C GLU A 33 -23.29 -2.93 37.43
N ILE A 34 -22.88 -1.78 37.98
CA ILE A 34 -22.48 -0.59 37.22
C ILE A 34 -21.00 -0.70 36.85
N ILE A 35 -20.70 -0.69 35.56
CA ILE A 35 -19.33 -0.57 35.05
C ILE A 35 -18.86 0.87 35.26
N GLU A 36 -17.76 1.05 36.00
CA GLU A 36 -17.09 2.35 36.10
C GLU A 36 -16.01 2.48 35.03
N GLY A 37 -15.98 3.64 34.38
CA GLY A 37 -14.93 3.97 33.42
C GLY A 37 -14.72 5.46 33.28
N LYS A 38 -13.57 5.84 32.72
CA LYS A 38 -13.22 7.22 32.42
C LYS A 38 -12.25 7.30 31.25
N VAL A 39 -12.45 8.27 30.36
CA VAL A 39 -11.46 8.68 29.36
C VAL A 39 -10.40 9.55 30.05
N VAL A 40 -9.20 9.01 30.22
CA VAL A 40 -8.06 9.72 30.83
C VAL A 40 -7.43 10.68 29.82
N GLY A 41 -7.36 10.28 28.55
CA GLY A 41 -6.89 11.12 27.46
C GLY A 41 -6.98 10.44 26.11
N CYS A 42 -7.10 11.22 25.04
CA CYS A 42 -7.07 10.71 23.67
C CYS A 42 -6.43 11.72 22.73
N GLY A 43 -5.97 11.26 21.57
CA GLY A 43 -5.41 12.14 20.56
C GLY A 43 -5.12 11.44 19.23
N VAL A 44 -4.57 12.21 18.29
CA VAL A 44 -4.25 11.74 16.95
C VAL A 44 -2.85 12.18 16.56
N ARG A 45 -2.08 11.28 15.96
CA ARG A 45 -0.79 11.55 15.34
C ARG A 45 -0.86 11.27 13.84
N CYS A 46 -0.88 12.31 13.02
CA CYS A 46 -0.84 12.23 11.56
C CYS A 46 0.59 12.34 11.04
N PHE A 47 0.94 11.62 9.98
CA PHE A 47 2.27 11.59 9.36
C PHE A 47 2.18 11.26 7.86
N PRO A 48 3.18 11.65 7.03
CA PRO A 48 3.12 11.38 5.60
C PRO A 48 3.19 9.89 5.28
N VAL A 49 2.44 9.45 4.27
CA VAL A 49 2.51 8.08 3.75
C VAL A 49 3.90 7.80 3.15
N ALA A 50 4.40 6.57 3.31
CA ALA A 50 5.72 6.14 2.81
C ALA A 50 5.70 5.60 1.36
N GLU A 51 4.76 6.08 0.54
CA GLU A 51 4.61 5.72 -0.87
C GLU A 51 4.21 6.96 -1.69
N ASN A 52 4.36 6.88 -3.00
CA ASN A 52 3.93 7.94 -3.90
C ASN A 52 2.40 8.01 -3.91
N PRO A 53 1.76 9.14 -3.57
CA PRO A 53 0.31 9.26 -3.53
C PRO A 53 -0.40 9.02 -4.86
N LYS A 54 0.28 9.22 -6.00
CA LYS A 54 -0.33 9.07 -7.34
C LYS A 54 -0.43 7.63 -7.79
N ASP A 55 0.58 6.81 -7.48
CA ASP A 55 0.71 5.47 -8.05
C ASP A 55 1.04 4.38 -7.02
N GLY A 56 1.16 4.71 -5.73
CA GLY A 56 1.47 3.76 -4.65
C GLY A 56 2.87 3.14 -4.76
N SER A 57 3.75 3.66 -5.62
CA SER A 57 5.11 3.15 -5.77
C SER A 57 5.99 3.57 -4.59
N SER A 58 7.06 2.79 -4.35
CA SER A 58 8.03 3.13 -3.31
C SER A 58 8.69 4.48 -3.61
N LEU A 59 8.76 5.36 -2.60
CA LEU A 59 9.53 6.61 -2.67
C LEU A 59 11.01 6.38 -3.01
N ALA A 60 11.53 5.16 -2.83
CA ALA A 60 12.91 4.80 -3.16
C ALA A 60 13.11 4.43 -4.64
N ALA A 61 12.06 4.12 -5.40
CA ALA A 61 12.17 3.71 -6.80
C ALA A 61 12.73 4.84 -7.70
N PRO A 62 12.19 6.08 -7.68
CA PRO A 62 12.76 7.19 -8.46
C PRO A 62 14.23 7.46 -8.08
N ARG A 63 14.57 7.37 -6.79
CA ARG A 63 15.97 7.51 -6.31
C ARG A 63 16.89 6.45 -6.92
N ARG A 64 16.42 5.19 -7.02
CA ARG A 64 17.18 4.07 -7.58
C ARG A 64 17.43 4.26 -9.08
N GLU A 65 16.42 4.68 -9.83
CA GLU A 65 16.50 4.98 -11.27
C GLU A 65 17.46 6.14 -11.55
N LYS A 66 17.31 7.27 -10.86
CA LYS A 66 18.23 8.41 -11.01
C LYS A 66 19.67 8.05 -10.64
N ARG A 67 19.88 7.20 -9.62
CA ARG A 67 21.21 6.67 -9.26
C ARG A 67 21.79 5.81 -10.39
N LEU A 68 20.97 4.98 -11.03
CA LEU A 68 21.39 4.18 -12.19
C LEU A 68 21.81 5.09 -13.35
N LEU A 69 20.98 6.07 -13.71
CA LEU A 69 21.29 7.05 -14.76
C LEU A 69 22.59 7.81 -14.48
N ARG A 70 22.80 8.31 -13.25
CA ARG A 70 24.07 8.96 -12.87
C ARG A 70 25.28 8.04 -13.07
N ARG A 71 25.15 6.76 -12.72
CA ARG A 71 26.22 5.77 -12.94
C ARG A 71 26.48 5.55 -14.43
N ILE A 72 25.44 5.44 -15.25
CA ILE A 72 25.53 5.29 -16.71
C ILE A 72 26.24 6.51 -17.32
N THR A 73 25.76 7.71 -17.03
CA THR A 73 26.34 8.96 -17.55
C THR A 73 27.79 9.13 -17.12
N ARG A 74 28.11 8.93 -15.84
CA ARG A 74 29.49 9.04 -15.33
C ARG A 74 30.43 8.03 -15.98
N ARG A 75 29.98 6.78 -16.17
CA ARG A 75 30.78 5.74 -16.82
C ARG A 75 31.00 6.04 -18.30
N LYS A 76 29.97 6.56 -19.00
CA LYS A 76 30.09 7.03 -20.38
C LYS A 76 31.10 8.16 -20.49
N ALA A 77 31.00 9.19 -19.65
CA ALA A 77 31.94 10.32 -19.63
C ALA A 77 33.39 9.88 -19.37
N ARG A 78 33.62 9.04 -18.34
CA ARG A 78 34.96 8.49 -18.05
C ARG A 78 35.54 7.68 -19.20
N ARG A 79 34.70 6.87 -19.86
CA ARG A 79 35.12 6.13 -21.05
C ARG A 79 35.53 7.07 -22.17
N MET A 80 34.71 8.06 -22.50
CA MET A 80 35.03 9.03 -23.55
C MET A 80 36.31 9.80 -23.24
N LEU A 81 36.51 10.22 -21.98
CA LEU A 81 37.77 10.85 -21.57
C LEU A 81 38.96 9.91 -21.70
N GLY A 82 38.80 8.62 -21.38
CA GLY A 82 39.83 7.60 -21.59
C GLY A 82 40.22 7.45 -23.06
N ILE A 83 39.25 7.47 -23.97
CA ILE A 83 39.49 7.44 -25.42
C ILE A 83 40.24 8.69 -25.87
N LYS A 84 39.83 9.88 -25.42
CA LYS A 84 40.52 11.13 -25.74
C LYS A 84 41.97 11.13 -25.26
N ARG A 85 42.22 10.67 -24.03
CA ARG A 85 43.57 10.55 -23.46
C ARG A 85 44.41 9.51 -24.16
N LEU A 86 43.81 8.42 -24.64
CA LEU A 86 44.50 7.43 -25.45
C LEU A 86 45.04 8.06 -26.74
N PHE A 87 44.23 8.87 -27.44
CA PHE A 87 44.69 9.53 -28.66
C PHE A 87 45.84 10.51 -28.43
N VAL A 88 45.80 11.26 -27.33
CA VAL A 88 46.92 12.13 -26.91
C VAL A 88 48.16 11.29 -26.58
N ALA A 89 48.01 10.22 -25.80
CA ALA A 89 49.13 9.37 -25.39
C ALA A 89 49.81 8.65 -26.57
N LYS A 90 49.07 8.40 -27.65
CA LYS A 90 49.60 7.81 -28.89
C LYS A 90 50.07 8.88 -29.89
N GLY A 91 50.11 10.16 -29.51
CA GLY A 91 50.62 11.26 -30.34
C GLY A 91 49.74 11.64 -31.54
N LEU A 92 48.48 11.21 -31.58
CA LEU A 92 47.56 11.50 -32.70
C LEU A 92 47.05 12.94 -32.69
N VAL A 93 46.99 13.53 -31.49
CA VAL A 93 46.63 14.93 -31.22
C VAL A 93 47.50 15.42 -30.06
N ALA A 94 47.84 16.70 -30.05
CA ALA A 94 48.65 17.32 -28.99
C ALA A 94 47.85 17.46 -27.68
N SER A 95 46.53 17.65 -27.77
CA SER A 95 45.69 17.81 -26.57
C SER A 95 44.26 17.30 -26.76
N THR A 96 43.54 17.14 -25.65
CA THR A 96 42.10 16.84 -25.71
C THR A 96 41.27 18.01 -26.22
N THR A 97 41.79 19.24 -26.19
CA THR A 97 41.09 20.45 -26.65
C THR A 97 41.09 20.53 -28.18
N GLU A 98 42.23 20.23 -28.80
CA GLU A 98 42.37 20.10 -30.25
C GLU A 98 41.34 19.09 -30.81
N LEU A 99 41.18 17.96 -30.11
CA LEU A 99 40.22 16.93 -30.48
C LEU A 99 38.75 17.38 -30.36
N GLU A 100 38.41 18.29 -29.45
CA GLU A 100 37.05 18.85 -29.37
C GLU A 100 36.78 19.82 -30.53
N ALA A 101 37.77 20.62 -30.95
CA ALA A 101 37.66 21.49 -32.11
C ALA A 101 37.41 20.66 -33.39
N LEU A 102 38.18 19.58 -33.57
CA LEU A 102 38.02 18.62 -34.65
C LEU A 102 36.60 18.02 -34.70
N TYR A 103 36.00 17.69 -33.55
CA TYR A 103 34.62 17.20 -33.51
C TYR A 103 33.60 18.26 -33.92
N ALA A 104 33.86 19.53 -33.63
CA ALA A 104 32.98 20.65 -33.97
C ALA A 104 33.00 20.98 -35.46
N GLU A 105 34.18 20.88 -36.10
CA GLU A 105 34.37 21.11 -37.55
C GLU A 105 33.66 20.06 -38.41
N GLN A 106 33.42 18.86 -37.87
CA GLN A 106 32.81 17.74 -38.59
C GLN A 106 33.55 17.33 -39.88
N THR A 107 34.87 17.47 -39.89
CA THR A 107 35.78 17.18 -41.01
C THR A 107 35.53 15.80 -41.63
N GLY A 108 35.29 15.74 -42.94
CA GLY A 108 34.94 14.50 -43.66
C GLY A 108 33.44 14.13 -43.66
N GLY A 109 32.57 15.01 -43.16
CA GLY A 109 31.11 14.83 -43.26
C GLY A 109 30.49 14.01 -42.13
N ASP A 110 29.38 13.32 -42.39
CA ASP A 110 28.66 12.54 -41.36
C ASP A 110 29.45 11.30 -40.91
N VAL A 111 29.53 11.09 -39.59
CA VAL A 111 30.35 10.02 -39.00
C VAL A 111 29.81 8.61 -39.26
N TRP A 112 28.52 8.44 -39.57
CA TRP A 112 27.99 7.16 -40.02
C TRP A 112 28.48 6.80 -41.42
N ASN A 113 28.55 7.78 -42.33
CA ASN A 113 29.11 7.57 -43.66
C ASN A 113 30.60 7.24 -43.57
N LEU A 114 31.36 7.98 -42.75
CA LEU A 114 32.78 7.70 -42.51
C LEU A 114 33.03 6.28 -41.97
N ARG A 115 32.14 5.74 -41.13
CA ARG A 115 32.23 4.35 -40.66
C ARG A 115 32.09 3.33 -41.79
N ALA A 116 31.23 3.59 -42.77
CA ALA A 116 31.08 2.73 -43.94
C ALA A 116 32.26 2.87 -44.91
N GLU A 117 32.76 4.09 -45.09
CA GLU A 117 33.92 4.40 -45.96
C GLU A 117 35.24 3.87 -45.39
N ALA A 118 35.36 3.76 -44.07
CA ALA A 118 36.53 3.21 -43.36
C ALA A 118 36.89 1.77 -43.77
N LEU A 119 35.98 1.07 -44.47
CA LEU A 119 36.18 -0.30 -44.97
C LEU A 119 36.66 -0.35 -46.43
N ARG A 120 36.73 0.81 -47.11
CA ARG A 120 36.89 0.89 -48.58
C ARG A 120 37.91 1.91 -49.05
N ARG A 121 38.23 2.93 -48.23
CA ARG A 121 39.23 3.93 -48.54
C ARG A 121 40.09 4.25 -47.31
N PRO A 122 41.33 4.72 -47.49
CA PRO A 122 42.09 5.29 -46.37
C PRO A 122 41.32 6.48 -45.77
N LEU A 123 41.27 6.53 -44.44
CA LEU A 123 40.74 7.69 -43.72
C LEU A 123 41.87 8.64 -43.35
N SER A 124 41.57 9.95 -43.34
CA SER A 124 42.47 10.91 -42.70
C SER A 124 42.55 10.66 -41.20
N LYS A 125 43.54 11.28 -40.56
CA LYS A 125 43.69 11.21 -39.12
C LYS A 125 42.44 11.70 -38.39
N GLU A 126 41.90 12.82 -38.84
CA GLU A 126 40.72 13.45 -38.26
C GLU A 126 39.48 12.56 -38.41
N GLU A 127 39.29 11.98 -39.60
CA GLU A 127 38.20 11.06 -39.88
C GLU A 127 38.25 9.80 -39.00
N LEU A 128 39.42 9.17 -38.89
CA LEU A 128 39.61 7.96 -38.07
C LEU A 128 39.30 8.25 -36.59
N LEU A 129 39.78 9.38 -36.05
CA LEU A 129 39.51 9.75 -34.67
C LEU A 129 38.02 9.98 -34.41
N ARG A 130 37.29 10.58 -35.36
CA ARG A 130 35.82 10.73 -35.28
C ARG A 130 35.11 9.38 -35.28
N VAL A 131 35.51 8.46 -36.17
CA VAL A 131 34.96 7.10 -36.27
C VAL A 131 35.16 6.33 -34.95
N LEU A 132 36.39 6.26 -34.43
CA LEU A 132 36.70 5.56 -33.19
C LEU A 132 35.95 6.15 -31.98
N THR A 133 35.86 7.48 -31.93
CA THR A 133 35.09 8.19 -30.89
C THR A 133 33.61 7.82 -30.95
N HIS A 134 33.04 7.77 -32.15
CA HIS A 134 31.64 7.41 -32.35
C HIS A 134 31.36 5.97 -31.90
N LEU A 135 32.20 5.01 -32.29
CA LEU A 135 32.11 3.60 -31.88
C LEU A 135 32.16 3.44 -30.35
N ALA A 136 33.08 4.14 -29.67
CA ALA A 136 33.17 4.09 -28.21
C ALA A 136 31.98 4.78 -27.49
N LYS A 137 31.42 5.83 -28.08
CA LYS A 137 30.26 6.57 -27.55
C LYS A 137 28.96 5.76 -27.71
N HIS A 138 28.82 5.05 -28.82
CA HIS A 138 27.65 4.30 -29.26
C HIS A 138 27.91 2.80 -29.38
N ARG A 139 28.59 2.24 -28.37
CA ARG A 139 29.08 0.84 -28.31
C ARG A 139 28.02 -0.28 -28.22
N GLY A 140 26.79 -0.06 -28.68
CA GLY A 140 25.73 -1.05 -28.71
C GLY A 140 25.24 -1.60 -27.35
N PHE A 141 24.24 -2.47 -27.39
CA PHE A 141 23.72 -3.21 -26.23
C PHE A 141 24.48 -4.53 -26.05
N LYS A 142 24.86 -4.89 -24.81
CA LYS A 142 25.47 -6.19 -24.50
C LYS A 142 24.51 -6.95 -23.60
N SER A 143 24.05 -8.11 -24.07
CA SER A 143 23.22 -9.02 -23.30
C SER A 143 24.00 -9.58 -22.13
N TYR A 144 23.40 -9.57 -20.94
CA TYR A 144 23.96 -10.21 -19.74
C TYR A 144 23.33 -11.58 -19.48
N ARG A 145 22.06 -11.73 -19.87
CA ARG A 145 21.29 -12.95 -19.75
C ARG A 145 20.22 -12.96 -20.83
N LYS A 146 20.52 -13.64 -21.95
CA LYS A 146 19.68 -13.63 -23.15
C LYS A 146 18.23 -14.02 -22.85
N ALA A 147 18.05 -15.12 -22.12
CA ALA A 147 16.72 -15.64 -21.77
C ALA A 147 15.86 -14.65 -20.95
N ALA A 148 16.49 -13.84 -20.07
CA ALA A 148 15.75 -12.86 -19.27
C ALA A 148 15.39 -11.60 -20.07
N GLU A 149 16.25 -11.20 -21.00
CA GLU A 149 16.03 -10.03 -21.85
C GLU A 149 15.00 -10.29 -22.95
N GLU A 150 14.93 -11.51 -23.49
CA GLU A 150 13.87 -11.93 -24.43
C GLU A 150 12.48 -11.93 -23.78
N ALA A 151 12.40 -12.23 -22.48
CA ALA A 151 11.14 -12.21 -21.73
C ALA A 151 10.67 -10.79 -21.38
N ASP A 152 11.57 -9.79 -21.37
CA ASP A 152 11.23 -8.39 -21.10
C ASP A 152 10.61 -7.73 -22.34
N LYS A 153 9.55 -6.93 -22.14
CA LYS A 153 8.80 -6.35 -23.27
C LYS A 153 9.61 -5.35 -24.09
N GLU A 154 10.40 -4.51 -23.43
CA GLU A 154 11.16 -3.45 -24.11
C GLU A 154 12.45 -3.99 -24.69
N SER A 155 13.20 -4.76 -23.90
CA SER A 155 14.40 -5.46 -24.36
C SER A 155 14.08 -6.46 -25.47
N GLY A 156 12.93 -7.14 -25.39
CA GLY A 156 12.41 -8.00 -26.45
C GLY A 156 12.22 -7.26 -27.78
N ARG A 157 11.64 -6.05 -27.78
CA ARG A 157 11.52 -5.23 -29.01
C ARG A 157 12.88 -4.86 -29.61
N ILE A 158 13.86 -4.54 -28.75
CA ILE A 158 15.23 -4.25 -29.19
C ILE A 158 15.86 -5.52 -29.81
N LEU A 159 15.70 -6.68 -29.17
CA LEU A 159 16.23 -7.95 -29.65
C LEU A 159 15.56 -8.40 -30.96
N THR A 160 14.24 -8.23 -31.11
CA THR A 160 13.53 -8.48 -32.36
C THR A 160 14.05 -7.60 -33.49
N ALA A 161 14.18 -6.29 -33.26
CA ALA A 161 14.73 -5.38 -34.26
C ALA A 161 16.19 -5.74 -34.63
N ILE A 162 17.00 -6.17 -33.66
CA ILE A 162 18.37 -6.65 -33.92
C ILE A 162 18.35 -7.93 -34.78
N ALA A 163 17.45 -8.87 -34.49
CA ALA A 163 17.32 -10.12 -35.24
C ALA A 163 16.84 -9.88 -36.68
N GLU A 164 15.91 -8.95 -36.90
CA GLU A 164 15.46 -8.52 -38.22
C GLU A 164 16.60 -7.87 -39.00
N ASN A 165 17.28 -6.90 -38.39
CA ASN A 165 18.45 -6.23 -38.99
C ASN A 165 19.53 -7.23 -39.42
N ARG A 166 19.78 -8.27 -38.63
CA ARG A 166 20.76 -9.31 -38.96
C ARG A 166 20.40 -10.08 -40.24
N LYS A 167 19.12 -10.35 -40.46
CA LYS A 167 18.65 -11.03 -41.69
C LYS A 167 18.89 -10.15 -42.91
N GLU A 168 18.66 -8.86 -42.78
CA GLU A 168 18.85 -7.87 -43.85
C GLU A 168 20.32 -7.49 -44.08
N THR A 169 21.25 -7.93 -43.22
CA THR A 169 22.69 -7.63 -43.37
C THR A 169 23.35 -8.46 -44.48
N ALA A 170 22.64 -9.39 -45.12
CA ALA A 170 23.21 -10.32 -46.11
C ALA A 170 23.92 -9.65 -47.32
N GLY A 171 23.70 -8.35 -47.56
CA GLY A 171 24.40 -7.55 -48.59
C GLY A 171 25.42 -6.53 -48.07
N PHE A 172 25.71 -6.50 -46.77
CA PHE A 172 26.55 -5.48 -46.13
C PHE A 172 27.64 -6.10 -45.25
N GLN A 173 28.82 -5.48 -45.18
CA GLN A 173 29.89 -5.98 -44.32
C GLN A 173 29.61 -5.71 -42.82
N THR A 174 28.86 -4.64 -42.55
CA THR A 174 28.50 -4.23 -41.18
C THR A 174 27.06 -3.70 -41.10
N LEU A 175 26.45 -3.80 -39.91
CA LEU A 175 25.13 -3.19 -39.65
C LEU A 175 25.12 -1.67 -39.81
N ALA A 176 26.26 -1.01 -39.55
CA ALA A 176 26.37 0.43 -39.75
C ALA A 176 26.21 0.82 -41.22
N GLN A 177 26.85 0.06 -42.12
CA GLN A 177 26.74 0.24 -43.56
C GLN A 177 25.28 0.04 -44.04
N MET A 178 24.61 -1.00 -43.54
CA MET A 178 23.19 -1.24 -43.83
C MET A 178 22.31 -0.07 -43.36
N ILE A 179 22.52 0.44 -42.14
CA ILE A 179 21.75 1.57 -41.59
C ILE A 179 21.96 2.85 -42.41
N VAL A 180 23.20 3.12 -42.83
CA VAL A 180 23.52 4.25 -43.72
C VAL A 180 22.77 4.11 -45.03
N GLU A 181 22.81 2.93 -45.65
CA GLU A 181 22.17 2.71 -46.95
C GLU A 181 20.65 2.79 -46.86
N ARG A 182 20.07 2.19 -45.81
CA ARG A 182 18.63 2.29 -45.52
C ARG A 182 18.19 3.74 -45.30
N ALA A 183 19.01 4.54 -44.60
CA ALA A 183 18.69 5.94 -44.32
C ALA A 183 18.62 6.79 -45.61
N LYS A 184 19.48 6.54 -46.61
CA LYS A 184 19.45 7.21 -47.92
C LYS A 184 18.12 7.01 -48.67
N HIS A 185 17.47 5.87 -48.45
CA HIS A 185 16.23 5.47 -49.11
C HIS A 185 14.98 5.75 -48.26
N SER A 186 15.12 6.47 -47.14
CA SER A 186 14.01 6.80 -46.24
C SER A 186 13.74 8.30 -46.23
N ASP A 187 12.48 8.70 -46.28
CA ASP A 187 12.09 10.13 -46.27
C ASP A 187 12.64 10.90 -45.05
N ASP A 188 12.85 10.19 -43.94
CA ASP A 188 13.29 10.75 -42.67
C ASP A 188 14.83 10.79 -42.47
N HIS A 189 15.62 10.09 -43.29
CA HIS A 189 17.09 10.00 -43.20
C HIS A 189 17.65 9.69 -41.79
N LYS A 190 16.98 8.83 -41.00
CA LYS A 190 17.34 8.59 -39.58
C LYS A 190 18.30 7.41 -39.40
N MET A 191 19.54 7.69 -38.98
CA MET A 191 20.50 6.64 -38.54
C MET A 191 20.41 6.29 -37.05
N ARG A 192 19.60 7.00 -36.26
CA ARG A 192 19.42 6.78 -34.81
C ARG A 192 18.00 6.28 -34.53
N ASN A 193 17.83 5.53 -33.43
CA ASN A 193 16.51 5.24 -32.88
C ASN A 193 15.78 6.55 -32.55
N TYR A 194 14.47 6.58 -32.76
CA TYR A 194 13.66 7.78 -32.63
C TYR A 194 12.28 7.48 -32.04
N THR A 195 11.56 8.54 -31.68
CA THR A 195 10.18 8.46 -31.20
C THR A 195 9.34 9.41 -32.06
N PRO A 196 8.31 8.92 -32.77
CA PRO A 196 7.43 9.77 -33.56
C PRO A 196 6.74 10.82 -32.68
N GLN A 197 6.75 12.07 -33.15
CA GLN A 197 6.14 13.23 -32.49
C GLN A 197 4.66 13.41 -32.87
N LYS A 198 4.22 12.80 -33.98
CA LYS A 198 2.88 12.92 -34.57
C LYS A 198 2.42 11.55 -35.09
N GLY A 199 1.13 11.40 -35.40
CA GLY A 199 0.54 10.17 -35.95
C GLY A 199 0.10 9.14 -34.91
N PRO A 200 -0.43 7.98 -35.36
CA PRO A 200 -1.01 6.95 -34.49
C PRO A 200 0.03 6.30 -33.55
N ASN A 201 1.32 6.34 -33.90
CA ASN A 201 2.42 5.79 -33.11
C ASN A 201 3.15 6.87 -32.27
N LYS A 202 2.52 8.02 -32.01
CA LYS A 202 3.10 9.11 -31.21
C LYS A 202 3.51 8.62 -29.83
N GLY A 203 4.75 8.90 -29.44
CA GLY A 203 5.28 8.55 -28.12
C GLY A 203 5.77 7.09 -27.98
N VAL A 204 5.68 6.27 -29.03
CA VAL A 204 6.20 4.90 -29.03
C VAL A 204 7.62 4.89 -29.60
N ALA A 205 8.60 4.45 -28.82
CA ALA A 205 9.99 4.36 -29.28
C ALA A 205 10.17 3.31 -30.37
N VAL A 206 10.88 3.67 -31.44
CA VAL A 206 11.22 2.82 -32.58
C VAL A 206 12.70 2.43 -32.48
N TYR A 207 12.96 1.11 -32.41
CA TYR A 207 14.28 0.53 -32.12
C TYR A 207 14.99 -0.07 -33.35
N VAL A 208 14.52 0.26 -34.56
CA VAL A 208 15.00 -0.27 -35.86
C VAL A 208 16.50 -0.06 -36.13
N ASN A 209 17.14 0.93 -35.51
CA ASN A 209 18.56 1.24 -35.71
C ASN A 209 19.43 0.77 -34.52
N SER A 210 18.96 -0.25 -33.79
CA SER A 210 19.71 -0.81 -32.66
C SER A 210 20.80 -1.76 -33.15
N ILE A 211 22.03 -1.52 -32.71
CA ILE A 211 23.20 -2.34 -33.03
C ILE A 211 23.67 -3.04 -31.74
N PRO A 212 23.80 -4.37 -31.72
CA PRO A 212 24.35 -5.08 -30.56
C PRO A 212 25.86 -4.83 -30.44
N ARG A 213 26.40 -4.97 -29.23
CA ARG A 213 27.82 -4.66 -28.95
C ARG A 213 28.78 -5.52 -29.76
N GLU A 214 28.46 -6.80 -29.94
CA GLU A 214 29.26 -7.74 -30.74
C GLU A 214 29.44 -7.28 -32.20
N GLU A 215 28.43 -6.62 -32.79
CA GLU A 215 28.51 -6.09 -34.16
C GLU A 215 29.36 -4.81 -34.22
N ILE A 216 29.34 -3.99 -33.16
CA ILE A 216 30.25 -2.84 -33.06
C ILE A 216 31.70 -3.30 -32.87
N GLU A 217 31.93 -4.35 -32.08
CA GLU A 217 33.26 -4.96 -31.91
C GLU A 217 33.76 -5.55 -33.23
N LYS A 218 32.90 -6.28 -33.96
CA LYS A 218 33.19 -6.78 -35.32
C LYS A 218 33.51 -5.65 -36.30
N GLU A 219 32.68 -4.60 -36.35
CA GLU A 219 32.92 -3.43 -37.20
C GLU A 219 34.26 -2.77 -36.86
N THR A 220 34.57 -2.59 -35.58
CA THR A 220 35.85 -2.01 -35.14
C THR A 220 37.03 -2.85 -35.61
N LYS A 221 36.92 -4.19 -35.53
CA LYS A 221 37.95 -5.12 -36.01
C LYS A 221 38.13 -5.03 -37.53
N LEU A 222 37.06 -5.00 -38.31
CA LEU A 222 37.12 -4.85 -39.77
C LEU A 222 37.75 -3.52 -40.18
N ILE A 223 37.37 -2.43 -39.53
CA ILE A 223 37.99 -1.11 -39.73
C ILE A 223 39.49 -1.17 -39.40
N PHE A 224 39.86 -1.83 -38.31
CA PHE A 224 41.27 -2.03 -37.96
C PHE A 224 42.03 -2.83 -39.04
N GLU A 225 41.50 -3.97 -39.46
CA GLU A 225 42.11 -4.83 -40.47
C GLU A 225 42.37 -4.10 -41.79
N TYR A 226 41.44 -3.23 -42.21
CA TYR A 226 41.59 -2.42 -43.41
C TYR A 226 42.46 -1.17 -43.22
N GLN A 227 42.33 -0.45 -42.09
CA GLN A 227 43.05 0.82 -41.90
C GLN A 227 44.51 0.62 -41.44
N LYS A 228 44.87 -0.53 -40.85
CA LYS A 228 46.24 -0.79 -40.37
C LYS A 228 47.29 -0.74 -41.49
N GLN A 229 46.91 -1.07 -42.73
CA GLN A 229 47.81 -1.05 -43.89
C GLN A 229 48.28 0.37 -44.26
N PHE A 230 47.57 1.40 -43.79
CA PHE A 230 47.92 2.81 -43.98
C PHE A 230 48.66 3.41 -42.77
N GLY A 231 49.12 2.57 -41.84
CA GLY A 231 50.02 2.91 -40.75
C GLY A 231 49.40 3.65 -39.55
N LEU A 232 48.26 4.31 -39.72
CA LEU A 232 47.69 5.16 -38.67
C LEU A 232 46.98 4.35 -37.54
N PHE A 233 46.24 3.29 -37.88
CA PHE A 233 45.55 2.45 -36.91
C PHE A 233 46.40 1.24 -36.50
N THR A 234 47.36 1.45 -35.60
CA THR A 234 48.29 0.39 -35.15
C THR A 234 47.62 -0.65 -34.26
N GLU A 235 48.18 -1.87 -34.19
CA GLU A 235 47.70 -2.96 -33.33
C GLU A 235 47.61 -2.54 -31.86
N ASP A 236 48.62 -1.81 -31.41
CA ASP A 236 48.71 -1.29 -30.05
C ASP A 236 47.60 -0.28 -29.74
N LEU A 237 47.28 0.60 -30.69
CA LEU A 237 46.14 1.52 -30.58
C LEU A 237 44.80 0.77 -30.57
N TYR A 238 44.62 -0.23 -31.43
CA TYR A 238 43.41 -1.07 -31.48
C TYR A 238 43.16 -1.80 -30.16
N ARG A 239 44.17 -2.49 -29.63
CA ARG A 239 44.08 -3.20 -28.35
C ARG A 239 43.69 -2.26 -27.21
N ASP A 240 44.38 -1.13 -27.09
CA ASP A 240 44.15 -0.17 -26.00
C ASP A 240 42.79 0.53 -26.17
N PHE A 241 42.38 0.82 -27.40
CA PHE A 241 41.05 1.33 -27.73
C PHE A 241 39.96 0.35 -27.26
N CYS A 242 40.06 -0.92 -27.63
CA CYS A 242 39.08 -1.95 -27.26
C CYS A 242 38.97 -2.11 -25.74
N LYS A 243 40.10 -2.14 -25.03
CA LYS A 243 40.15 -2.17 -23.55
C LYS A 243 39.37 -1.03 -22.90
N ILE A 244 39.32 0.16 -23.52
CA ILE A 244 38.58 1.31 -22.99
C ILE A 244 37.13 1.32 -23.51
N ALA A 245 36.94 1.20 -24.83
CA ALA A 245 35.67 1.31 -25.53
C ALA A 245 34.66 0.25 -25.07
N PHE A 246 35.10 -0.99 -24.92
CA PHE A 246 34.20 -2.13 -24.67
C PHE A 246 34.16 -2.58 -23.21
N ARG A 247 34.94 -1.96 -22.32
CA ARG A 247 34.91 -2.23 -20.87
C ARG A 247 33.50 -2.12 -20.28
N TYR A 248 33.08 -3.15 -19.55
CA TYR A 248 31.84 -3.13 -18.78
C TYR A 248 32.06 -3.71 -17.37
N ARG A 249 31.06 -3.60 -16.51
CA ARG A 249 31.07 -4.18 -15.17
C ARG A 249 29.94 -5.19 -15.12
N GLU A 250 30.24 -6.42 -14.78
CA GLU A 250 29.29 -7.51 -14.69
C GLU A 250 28.30 -7.30 -13.54
N ALA A 251 27.09 -7.81 -13.73
CA ALA A 251 26.08 -7.89 -12.68
C ALA A 251 26.44 -9.06 -11.75
N GLY A 252 26.64 -8.78 -10.46
CA GLY A 252 26.95 -9.83 -9.48
C GLY A 252 25.72 -10.64 -9.06
N SER A 253 25.97 -11.72 -8.33
CA SER A 253 24.96 -12.56 -7.69
C SER A 253 24.08 -11.77 -6.71
N VAL A 254 22.80 -12.12 -6.66
CA VAL A 254 21.86 -11.64 -5.63
C VAL A 254 21.60 -12.66 -4.53
N GLY A 255 22.35 -13.77 -4.48
CA GLY A 255 22.17 -14.83 -3.48
C GLY A 255 22.19 -14.32 -2.03
N HIS A 256 23.07 -13.38 -1.72
CA HIS A 256 23.17 -12.73 -0.41
C HIS A 256 21.93 -11.90 -0.01
N MET A 257 21.06 -11.56 -0.96
CA MET A 257 19.81 -10.84 -0.71
C MET A 257 18.61 -11.77 -0.46
N VAL A 258 18.80 -13.08 -0.62
CA VAL A 258 17.74 -14.07 -0.41
C VAL A 258 17.46 -14.19 1.09
N GLY A 259 16.19 -14.10 1.46
CA GLY A 259 15.76 -14.24 2.85
C GLY A 259 16.05 -15.65 3.40
N ARG A 260 16.04 -15.78 4.72
CA ARG A 260 16.26 -17.05 5.42
C ARG A 260 14.99 -17.87 5.56
N CYS A 261 15.17 -19.19 5.68
CA CYS A 261 14.08 -20.12 5.93
C CYS A 261 13.52 -19.93 7.35
N ARG A 262 12.20 -20.10 7.49
CA ARG A 262 11.51 -20.04 8.78
C ARG A 262 11.99 -21.09 9.78
N PHE A 263 12.22 -22.33 9.34
CA PHE A 263 12.59 -23.45 10.23
C PHE A 263 14.10 -23.68 10.32
N GLU A 264 14.85 -23.27 9.29
CA GLU A 264 16.29 -23.49 9.19
C GLU A 264 16.94 -22.12 8.97
N SER A 265 17.10 -21.32 10.03
CA SER A 265 17.47 -19.88 9.98
C SER A 265 18.79 -19.60 9.23
N GLU A 266 19.72 -20.56 9.25
CA GLU A 266 21.00 -20.44 8.55
C GLU A 266 20.87 -20.68 7.04
N GLN A 267 19.76 -21.28 6.59
CA GLN A 267 19.57 -21.68 5.20
C GLN A 267 18.81 -20.63 4.39
N PRO A 268 19.23 -20.35 3.14
CA PRO A 268 18.48 -19.48 2.26
C PRO A 268 17.16 -20.14 1.82
N ARG A 269 16.19 -19.30 1.47
CA ARG A 269 14.91 -19.72 0.89
C ARG A 269 15.10 -20.40 -0.47
N ALA A 270 14.25 -21.38 -0.76
CA ALA A 270 14.23 -22.13 -2.01
C ALA A 270 13.59 -21.31 -3.15
N PRO A 271 14.11 -21.40 -4.39
CA PRO A 271 13.44 -20.84 -5.56
C PRO A 271 12.04 -21.43 -5.75
N LYS A 272 11.07 -20.61 -6.11
CA LYS A 272 9.67 -21.05 -6.24
C LYS A 272 9.44 -22.00 -7.41
N GLU A 273 10.20 -21.85 -8.50
CA GLU A 273 10.18 -22.72 -9.68
C GLU A 273 11.17 -23.90 -9.56
N ALA A 274 11.76 -24.12 -8.38
CA ALA A 274 12.55 -25.33 -8.14
C ALA A 274 11.60 -26.54 -8.00
N PRO A 275 11.91 -27.72 -8.57
CA PRO A 275 11.06 -28.91 -8.50
C PRO A 275 10.58 -29.26 -7.09
N SER A 276 11.45 -29.20 -6.08
CA SER A 276 11.06 -29.52 -4.70
C SER A 276 10.08 -28.50 -4.11
N ALA A 277 10.19 -27.22 -4.50
CA ALA A 277 9.26 -26.17 -4.07
C ALA A 277 7.90 -26.32 -4.77
N GLU A 278 7.90 -26.65 -6.07
CA GLU A 278 6.65 -26.91 -6.78
C GLU A 278 5.96 -28.18 -6.31
N LEU A 279 6.73 -29.23 -5.97
CA LEU A 279 6.22 -30.46 -5.38
C LEU A 279 5.58 -30.20 -4.02
N PHE A 280 6.22 -29.43 -3.16
CA PHE A 280 5.66 -29.00 -1.87
C PHE A 280 4.28 -28.34 -2.04
N VAL A 281 4.16 -27.40 -2.98
CA VAL A 281 2.88 -26.70 -3.25
C VAL A 281 1.86 -27.66 -3.87
N ALA A 282 2.26 -28.50 -4.81
CA ALA A 282 1.39 -29.47 -5.45
C ALA A 282 0.80 -30.46 -4.42
N LEU A 283 1.65 -31.12 -3.64
CA LEU A 283 1.24 -32.07 -2.60
C LEU A 283 0.35 -31.40 -1.55
N SER A 284 0.70 -30.19 -1.11
CA SER A 284 -0.13 -29.43 -0.18
C SER A 284 -1.52 -29.14 -0.75
N LYS A 285 -1.63 -28.79 -2.04
CA LYS A 285 -2.93 -28.59 -2.69
C LYS A 285 -3.71 -29.90 -2.83
N ILE A 286 -3.04 -30.97 -3.25
CA ILE A 286 -3.65 -32.30 -3.42
C ILE A 286 -4.21 -32.82 -2.09
N ASN A 287 -3.43 -32.77 -1.02
CA ASN A 287 -3.82 -33.28 0.30
C ASN A 287 -4.94 -32.46 0.97
N ASN A 288 -5.15 -31.22 0.52
CA ASN A 288 -6.22 -30.35 1.01
C ASN A 288 -7.45 -30.32 0.09
N LEU A 289 -7.41 -30.99 -1.07
CA LEU A 289 -8.51 -31.02 -2.01
C LEU A 289 -9.60 -31.96 -1.51
N LYS A 290 -10.78 -31.39 -1.24
CA LYS A 290 -12.02 -32.12 -0.98
C LYS A 290 -12.87 -32.17 -2.23
N VAL A 291 -13.50 -33.31 -2.44
CA VAL A 291 -14.42 -33.57 -3.55
C VAL A 291 -15.71 -34.16 -3.00
N THR A 292 -16.82 -33.81 -3.63
CA THR A 292 -18.10 -34.52 -3.46
C THR A 292 -18.27 -35.39 -4.69
N VAL A 293 -18.26 -36.71 -4.52
CA VAL A 293 -18.40 -37.70 -5.59
C VAL A 293 -19.66 -38.50 -5.33
N ASP A 294 -20.62 -38.45 -6.26
CA ASP A 294 -21.90 -39.17 -6.17
C ASP A 294 -22.62 -38.92 -4.82
N GLY A 295 -22.57 -37.67 -4.34
CA GLY A 295 -23.17 -37.23 -3.08
C GLY A 295 -22.26 -37.35 -1.84
N GLU A 296 -21.17 -38.12 -1.88
CA GLU A 296 -20.27 -38.31 -0.74
C GLU A 296 -19.09 -37.33 -0.75
N ARG A 297 -18.96 -36.54 0.33
CA ARG A 297 -17.89 -35.55 0.49
C ARG A 297 -16.68 -36.14 1.21
N ARG A 298 -15.55 -36.26 0.51
CA ARG A 298 -14.30 -36.83 1.05
C ARG A 298 -13.04 -36.16 0.51
N PHE A 299 -11.89 -36.50 1.11
CA PHE A 299 -10.59 -36.19 0.53
C PHE A 299 -10.22 -37.20 -0.58
N LEU A 300 -9.24 -36.84 -1.41
CA LEU A 300 -8.67 -37.77 -2.38
C LEU A 300 -7.98 -38.95 -1.69
N ASN A 301 -8.21 -40.16 -2.21
CA ASN A 301 -7.54 -41.37 -1.74
C ASN A 301 -6.09 -41.48 -2.26
N GLY A 302 -5.35 -42.49 -1.80
CA GLY A 302 -3.94 -42.68 -2.16
C GLY A 302 -3.67 -42.73 -3.68
N GLU A 303 -4.53 -43.44 -4.42
CA GLU A 303 -4.40 -43.62 -5.87
C GLU A 303 -4.75 -42.34 -6.64
N GLU A 304 -5.85 -41.68 -6.27
CA GLU A 304 -6.29 -40.40 -6.84
C GLU A 304 -5.23 -39.31 -6.65
N ARG A 305 -4.60 -39.25 -5.47
CA ARG A 305 -3.51 -38.30 -5.19
C ARG A 305 -2.30 -38.53 -6.10
N LYS A 306 -1.89 -39.80 -6.27
CA LYS A 306 -0.79 -40.17 -7.18
C LYS A 306 -1.14 -39.83 -8.63
N ALA A 307 -2.35 -40.17 -9.07
CA ALA A 307 -2.83 -39.88 -10.42
C ALA A 307 -2.90 -38.37 -10.70
N LEU A 308 -3.35 -37.56 -9.73
CA LEU A 308 -3.38 -36.11 -9.87
C LEU A 308 -1.97 -35.50 -9.91
N LEU A 309 -1.03 -36.02 -9.13
CA LEU A 309 0.37 -35.59 -9.19
C LEU A 309 1.00 -35.91 -10.55
N GLU A 310 0.77 -37.11 -11.08
CA GLU A 310 1.25 -37.47 -12.42
C GLU A 310 0.58 -36.65 -13.53
N LEU A 311 -0.71 -36.33 -13.39
CA LEU A 311 -1.40 -35.42 -14.29
C LEU A 311 -0.75 -34.03 -14.30
N LEU A 312 -0.37 -33.50 -13.13
CA LEU A 312 0.33 -32.22 -12.99
C LEU A 312 1.73 -32.23 -13.63
N LYS A 313 2.46 -33.33 -13.53
CA LYS A 313 3.79 -33.49 -14.15
C LYS A 313 3.74 -33.60 -15.67
N ASN A 314 2.60 -34.00 -16.23
CA ASN A 314 2.44 -34.26 -17.66
C ASN A 314 1.58 -33.21 -18.39
N THR A 315 0.81 -32.39 -17.67
CA THR A 315 -0.05 -31.35 -18.25
C THR A 315 0.41 -29.97 -17.81
N LYS A 316 0.76 -29.09 -18.77
CA LYS A 316 1.30 -27.74 -18.49
C LYS A 316 0.42 -26.91 -17.56
N GLU A 317 -0.89 -27.04 -17.70
CA GLU A 317 -1.88 -26.40 -16.84
C GLU A 317 -3.03 -27.35 -16.58
N VAL A 318 -3.26 -27.69 -15.31
CA VAL A 318 -4.37 -28.56 -14.91
C VAL A 318 -5.52 -27.68 -14.40
N LYS A 319 -6.67 -27.79 -15.08
CA LYS A 319 -7.95 -27.20 -14.66
C LYS A 319 -8.78 -28.24 -13.90
N TYR A 320 -9.77 -27.79 -13.13
CA TYR A 320 -10.68 -28.72 -12.46
C TYR A 320 -11.47 -29.58 -13.45
N SER A 321 -11.84 -29.03 -14.61
CA SER A 321 -12.47 -29.77 -15.71
C SER A 321 -11.57 -30.90 -16.21
N THR A 322 -10.25 -30.68 -16.27
CA THR A 322 -9.28 -31.72 -16.60
C THR A 322 -9.22 -32.81 -15.54
N ILE A 323 -9.25 -32.45 -14.26
CA ILE A 323 -9.24 -33.40 -13.14
C ILE A 323 -10.49 -34.28 -13.20
N LYS A 324 -11.67 -33.68 -13.35
CA LYS A 324 -12.94 -34.40 -13.48
C LYS A 324 -12.89 -35.43 -14.60
N ASN A 325 -12.50 -34.98 -15.81
CA ASN A 325 -12.47 -35.84 -17.00
C ASN A 325 -11.41 -36.95 -16.93
N LYS A 326 -10.34 -36.79 -16.15
CA LYS A 326 -9.25 -37.77 -16.07
C LYS A 326 -9.37 -38.71 -14.88
N LEU A 327 -9.80 -38.22 -13.71
CA LEU A 327 -9.84 -38.98 -12.46
C LEU A 327 -11.23 -39.51 -12.12
N PHE A 328 -12.31 -38.85 -12.57
CA PHE A 328 -13.68 -39.16 -12.14
C PHE A 328 -14.63 -39.37 -13.33
N LYS A 329 -14.16 -40.11 -14.35
CA LYS A 329 -14.95 -40.36 -15.56
C LYS A 329 -16.33 -40.93 -15.21
N SER A 330 -17.36 -40.35 -15.81
CA SER A 330 -18.76 -40.81 -15.70
C SER A 330 -19.35 -40.78 -14.28
N ARG A 331 -18.76 -40.01 -13.35
CA ARG A 331 -19.30 -39.76 -12.00
C ARG A 331 -19.71 -38.31 -11.83
N GLU A 332 -20.70 -38.06 -10.98
CA GLU A 332 -21.08 -36.70 -10.63
C GLU A 332 -20.09 -36.17 -9.58
N VAL A 333 -19.31 -35.15 -9.93
CA VAL A 333 -18.25 -34.61 -9.07
C VAL A 333 -18.31 -33.11 -8.95
N PHE A 334 -18.21 -32.64 -7.71
CA PHE A 334 -18.03 -31.24 -7.34
C PHE A 334 -16.73 -31.05 -6.56
N PHE A 335 -15.98 -30.00 -6.89
CA PHE A 335 -14.77 -29.62 -6.15
C PHE A 335 -15.06 -28.51 -5.14
N ASP A 336 -14.69 -28.71 -3.87
CA ASP A 336 -14.93 -27.72 -2.80
C ASP A 336 -14.25 -26.36 -3.07
N ASP A 337 -13.18 -26.36 -3.85
CA ASP A 337 -12.38 -25.18 -4.18
C ASP A 337 -12.89 -24.42 -5.42
N VAL A 338 -13.95 -24.91 -6.07
CA VAL A 338 -14.58 -24.26 -7.24
C VAL A 338 -15.85 -23.54 -6.81
N ASN A 339 -16.03 -22.30 -7.28
CA ASN A 339 -17.27 -21.57 -7.12
C ASN A 339 -18.17 -21.79 -8.33
N TYR A 340 -19.21 -22.60 -8.16
CA TYR A 340 -20.12 -23.01 -9.23
C TYR A 340 -21.27 -22.03 -9.51
N ALA A 341 -21.24 -20.82 -8.94
CA ALA A 341 -22.17 -19.77 -9.32
C ALA A 341 -22.10 -19.50 -10.84
N GLN A 342 -23.26 -19.39 -11.50
CA GLN A 342 -23.34 -19.06 -12.92
C GLN A 342 -22.65 -17.73 -13.20
N LYS A 343 -21.62 -17.74 -14.05
CA LYS A 343 -20.92 -16.55 -14.51
C LYS A 343 -21.01 -16.45 -16.01
N THR A 344 -21.42 -15.29 -16.50
CA THR A 344 -21.31 -14.92 -17.92
C THR A 344 -20.05 -14.10 -18.14
N LYS A 345 -19.44 -14.23 -19.31
CA LYS A 345 -18.33 -13.39 -19.75
C LYS A 345 -18.70 -12.74 -21.06
N LYS A 346 -18.61 -11.41 -21.14
CA LYS A 346 -18.77 -10.67 -22.38
C LYS A 346 -17.60 -10.97 -23.31
N GLY A 347 -17.91 -11.48 -24.50
CA GLY A 347 -16.99 -11.69 -25.60
C GLY A 347 -16.53 -10.36 -26.21
N LYS A 348 -15.57 -10.43 -27.14
CA LYS A 348 -15.06 -9.25 -27.86
C LYS A 348 -16.14 -8.57 -28.73
N SER A 349 -17.21 -9.30 -29.09
CA SER A 349 -18.39 -8.81 -29.82
C SER A 349 -19.52 -8.29 -28.92
N GLY A 350 -19.38 -8.37 -27.59
CA GLY A 350 -20.43 -7.98 -26.64
C GLY A 350 -21.38 -9.11 -26.20
N GLU A 351 -21.33 -10.28 -26.85
CA GLU A 351 -22.13 -11.46 -26.48
C GLU A 351 -21.75 -12.02 -25.11
N GLU A 352 -22.75 -12.39 -24.30
CA GLU A 352 -22.54 -13.05 -23.01
C GLU A 352 -22.45 -14.57 -23.19
N LYS A 353 -21.28 -15.15 -22.89
CA LYS A 353 -21.07 -16.61 -22.89
C LYS A 353 -21.02 -17.14 -21.46
N ALA A 354 -21.75 -18.22 -21.20
CA ALA A 354 -21.65 -18.96 -19.95
C ALA A 354 -20.23 -19.52 -19.78
N VAL A 355 -19.62 -19.30 -18.61
CA VAL A 355 -18.30 -19.84 -18.28
C VAL A 355 -18.49 -21.08 -17.42
N ASN A 356 -17.91 -22.21 -17.84
CA ASN A 356 -17.85 -23.39 -16.99
C ASN A 356 -16.99 -23.09 -15.75
N PRO A 357 -17.53 -23.15 -14.52
CA PRO A 357 -16.76 -22.91 -13.30
C PRO A 357 -15.51 -23.79 -13.16
N GLU A 358 -15.58 -25.02 -13.69
CA GLU A 358 -14.50 -26.01 -13.61
C GLU A 358 -13.33 -25.69 -14.55
N ASP A 359 -13.46 -24.72 -15.46
CA ASP A 359 -12.33 -24.23 -16.26
C ASP A 359 -11.36 -23.35 -15.46
N ALA A 360 -11.66 -23.11 -14.18
CA ALA A 360 -10.72 -22.54 -13.24
C ALA A 360 -9.44 -23.40 -13.13
N LYS A 361 -8.30 -22.71 -13.05
CA LYS A 361 -6.99 -23.33 -12.89
C LYS A 361 -6.83 -23.90 -11.48
N PHE A 362 -6.55 -25.20 -11.37
CA PHE A 362 -6.15 -25.83 -10.10
C PHE A 362 -4.69 -25.49 -9.77
N TYR A 363 -3.76 -25.93 -10.62
CA TYR A 363 -2.33 -25.67 -10.45
C TYR A 363 -1.53 -25.91 -11.74
N ALA A 364 -0.31 -25.38 -11.79
CA ALA A 364 0.63 -25.60 -12.88
C ALA A 364 2.06 -25.62 -12.31
N MET A 365 2.77 -26.73 -12.49
CA MET A 365 4.19 -26.89 -12.12
C MET A 365 5.06 -26.27 -13.22
N LYS A 366 5.07 -24.93 -13.29
CA LYS A 366 5.71 -24.18 -14.38
C LYS A 366 7.20 -24.45 -14.47
N GLY A 367 7.89 -24.54 -13.33
CA GLY A 367 9.31 -24.84 -13.24
C GLY A 367 9.62 -26.25 -13.77
N TRP A 368 8.86 -27.25 -13.32
CA TRP A 368 8.94 -28.62 -13.81
C TRP A 368 8.75 -28.71 -15.32
N HIS A 369 7.68 -28.13 -15.87
CA HIS A 369 7.42 -28.16 -17.32
C HIS A 369 8.45 -27.36 -18.12
N LYS A 370 8.98 -26.27 -17.55
CA LYS A 370 10.07 -25.49 -18.15
C LYS A 370 11.36 -26.30 -18.22
N LEU A 371 11.72 -27.00 -17.15
CA LEU A 371 12.88 -27.90 -17.12
C LEU A 371 12.70 -29.06 -18.10
N LYS A 372 11.57 -29.76 -18.02
CA LYS A 372 11.25 -30.90 -18.91
C LYS A 372 11.28 -30.54 -20.39
N ALA A 373 10.89 -29.31 -20.75
CA ALA A 373 10.94 -28.83 -22.13
C ALA A 373 12.33 -28.33 -22.55
N ALA A 374 13.23 -28.03 -21.61
CA ALA A 374 14.56 -27.48 -21.90
C ALA A 374 15.63 -28.56 -22.03
N PHE A 375 15.50 -29.68 -21.31
CA PHE A 375 16.33 -30.87 -21.49
C PHE A 375 15.84 -31.71 -22.69
N SER A 376 16.76 -32.38 -23.39
CA SER A 376 16.36 -33.36 -24.41
C SER A 376 15.61 -34.55 -23.78
N PRO A 377 14.81 -35.32 -24.54
CA PRO A 377 14.15 -36.51 -24.00
C PRO A 377 15.09 -37.52 -23.34
N GLU A 378 16.31 -37.68 -23.87
CA GLU A 378 17.36 -38.57 -23.36
C GLU A 378 17.92 -38.02 -22.05
N GLN A 379 18.33 -36.75 -22.04
CA GLN A 379 18.83 -36.09 -20.83
C GLN A 379 17.76 -36.09 -19.73
N TRP A 380 16.50 -35.84 -20.06
CA TRP A 380 15.42 -35.79 -19.08
C TRP A 380 15.15 -37.15 -18.42
N LYS A 381 15.37 -38.27 -19.13
CA LYS A 381 15.27 -39.61 -18.52
C LYS A 381 16.32 -39.80 -17.43
N GLU A 382 17.51 -39.23 -17.62
CA GLU A 382 18.61 -39.28 -16.66
C GLU A 382 18.41 -38.30 -15.49
N VAL A 383 18.13 -37.02 -15.78
CA VAL A 383 18.11 -35.97 -14.75
C VAL A 383 16.74 -35.74 -14.11
N GLY A 384 15.65 -36.19 -14.74
CA GLY A 384 14.27 -35.88 -14.33
C GLY A 384 13.88 -36.44 -12.96
N SER A 385 14.61 -37.44 -12.46
CA SER A 385 14.45 -38.00 -11.11
C SER A 385 15.40 -37.37 -10.08
N ASN A 386 16.45 -36.66 -10.51
CA ASN A 386 17.44 -36.03 -9.65
C ASN A 386 17.00 -34.62 -9.23
N LEU A 387 16.06 -34.55 -8.28
CA LEU A 387 15.55 -33.27 -7.77
C LEU A 387 16.66 -32.34 -7.21
N PRO A 388 17.66 -32.83 -6.44
CA PRO A 388 18.74 -31.97 -5.95
C PRO A 388 19.51 -31.26 -7.06
N LEU A 389 19.82 -31.94 -8.17
CA LEU A 389 20.48 -31.32 -9.32
C LEU A 389 19.63 -30.22 -9.95
N LEU A 390 18.35 -30.50 -10.18
CA LEU A 390 17.42 -29.54 -10.79
C LEU A 390 17.16 -28.32 -9.87
N ASP A 391 17.02 -28.56 -8.57
CA ASP A 391 16.84 -27.51 -7.55
C ASP A 391 18.09 -26.61 -7.46
N LEU A 392 19.29 -27.19 -7.51
CA LEU A 392 20.55 -26.46 -7.53
C LEU A 392 20.69 -25.63 -8.81
N GLY A 393 20.37 -26.23 -9.96
CA GLY A 393 20.29 -25.53 -11.26
C GLY A 393 19.36 -24.33 -11.20
N MET A 394 18.15 -24.51 -10.70
CA MET A 394 17.20 -23.40 -10.53
C MET A 394 17.68 -22.36 -9.50
N THR A 395 18.43 -22.77 -8.48
CA THR A 395 19.05 -21.84 -7.54
C THR A 395 20.06 -20.94 -8.24
N ALA A 396 20.93 -21.49 -9.09
CA ALA A 396 21.85 -20.71 -9.92
C ALA A 396 21.10 -19.76 -10.85
N VAL A 397 20.08 -20.25 -11.55
CA VAL A 397 19.22 -19.49 -12.48
C VAL A 397 18.57 -18.29 -11.80
N VAL A 398 18.16 -18.38 -10.53
CA VAL A 398 17.48 -17.27 -9.84
C VAL A 398 18.48 -16.31 -9.17
N CYS A 399 19.56 -16.84 -8.59
CA CYS A 399 20.55 -16.07 -7.84
C CYS A 399 21.55 -15.33 -8.74
N GLU A 400 21.98 -15.94 -9.83
CA GLU A 400 22.98 -15.37 -10.73
C GLU A 400 22.30 -14.49 -11.80
N LYS A 401 22.91 -13.33 -12.08
CA LYS A 401 22.34 -12.32 -12.99
C LYS A 401 22.99 -12.29 -14.36
N ASN A 402 23.94 -13.18 -14.62
CA ASN A 402 24.57 -13.34 -15.92
C ASN A 402 24.96 -14.80 -16.15
N ASP A 403 25.12 -15.17 -17.42
CA ASP A 403 25.37 -16.55 -17.84
C ASP A 403 26.72 -17.09 -17.31
N ALA A 404 27.76 -16.25 -17.23
CA ALA A 404 29.06 -16.62 -16.67
C ALA A 404 29.01 -16.87 -15.15
N GLY A 405 28.10 -16.21 -14.43
CA GLY A 405 27.85 -16.44 -13.02
C GLY A 405 27.17 -17.79 -12.78
N ILE A 406 26.18 -18.13 -13.61
CA ILE A 406 25.52 -19.44 -13.61
C ILE A 406 26.56 -20.53 -13.89
N GLU A 407 27.38 -20.32 -14.93
CA GLU A 407 28.44 -21.21 -15.35
C GLU A 407 29.39 -21.53 -14.19
N ARG A 408 29.98 -20.49 -13.58
CA ARG A 408 30.88 -20.65 -12.43
C ARG A 408 30.20 -21.34 -11.26
N PHE A 409 29.00 -20.91 -10.88
CA PHE A 409 28.27 -21.48 -9.75
C PHE A 409 28.02 -22.98 -9.92
N LEU A 410 27.63 -23.41 -11.12
CA LEU A 410 27.32 -24.81 -11.40
C LEU A 410 28.60 -25.65 -11.59
N SER A 411 29.63 -25.07 -12.20
CA SER A 411 30.95 -25.70 -12.35
C SER A 411 31.58 -26.02 -10.99
N GLU A 412 31.56 -25.06 -10.04
CA GLU A 412 32.03 -25.25 -8.66
C GLU A 412 31.26 -26.34 -7.89
N LYS A 413 30.07 -26.73 -8.39
CA LYS A 413 29.23 -27.80 -7.84
C LYS A 413 29.32 -29.10 -8.62
N GLY A 414 30.23 -29.21 -9.59
CA GLY A 414 30.49 -30.42 -10.35
C GLY A 414 29.38 -30.77 -11.36
N ILE A 415 28.57 -29.81 -11.80
CA ILE A 415 27.52 -30.06 -12.79
C ILE A 415 28.12 -30.14 -14.21
N PRO A 416 27.80 -31.18 -15.02
CA PRO A 416 28.24 -31.31 -16.41
C PRO A 416 27.94 -30.09 -17.30
N GLU A 417 28.79 -29.83 -18.32
CA GLU A 417 28.66 -28.68 -19.25
C GLU A 417 27.33 -28.67 -20.01
N ASP A 418 26.91 -29.82 -20.52
CA ASP A 418 25.68 -29.97 -21.30
C ASP A 418 24.44 -29.57 -20.48
N TYR A 419 24.39 -29.90 -19.19
CA TYR A 419 23.32 -29.45 -18.30
C TYR A 419 23.43 -27.96 -17.93
N ARG A 420 24.66 -27.44 -17.75
CA ARG A 420 24.89 -26.01 -17.50
C ARG A 420 24.35 -25.14 -18.63
N GLU A 421 24.54 -25.55 -19.88
CA GLU A 421 23.98 -24.89 -21.06
C GLU A 421 22.44 -24.86 -21.07
N VAL A 422 21.79 -25.93 -20.59
CA VAL A 422 20.33 -25.94 -20.44
C VAL A 422 19.88 -24.90 -19.41
N PHE A 423 20.51 -24.86 -18.23
CA PHE A 423 20.13 -23.91 -17.18
C PHE A 423 20.32 -22.44 -17.59
N LYS A 424 21.34 -22.11 -18.39
CA LYS A 424 21.56 -20.74 -18.90
C LYS A 424 20.38 -20.22 -19.74
N LYS A 425 19.60 -21.10 -20.38
CA LYS A 425 18.41 -20.75 -21.17
C LYS A 425 17.16 -20.50 -20.32
N LEU A 426 17.21 -20.80 -19.02
CA LEU A 426 16.05 -20.69 -18.12
C LEU A 426 15.96 -19.33 -17.43
N THR A 427 14.77 -19.01 -16.94
CA THR A 427 14.46 -17.78 -16.20
C THR A 427 13.74 -18.08 -14.90
N GLY A 428 13.90 -17.22 -13.90
CA GLY A 428 13.19 -17.30 -12.63
C GLY A 428 13.54 -16.12 -11.72
N SER A 429 12.67 -15.80 -10.75
CA SER A 429 12.87 -14.62 -9.88
C SER A 429 12.32 -14.75 -8.46
N GLU A 430 11.43 -15.70 -8.20
CA GLU A 430 10.69 -15.81 -6.94
C GLU A 430 11.24 -16.91 -6.03
N PHE A 431 11.01 -16.77 -4.72
CA PHE A 431 11.38 -17.71 -3.67
C PHE A 431 10.18 -18.01 -2.78
N ILE A 432 10.12 -19.20 -2.19
CA ILE A 432 9.16 -19.54 -1.13
C ILE A 432 9.78 -19.28 0.27
N ASN A 433 9.01 -19.39 1.35
CA ASN A 433 9.51 -19.10 2.71
C ASN A 433 10.34 -20.23 3.36
N LEU A 434 10.49 -21.37 2.68
CA LEU A 434 11.21 -22.56 3.15
C LEU A 434 12.49 -22.77 2.36
N SER A 435 13.53 -23.33 2.98
CA SER A 435 14.77 -23.74 2.31
C SER A 435 14.59 -25.09 1.62
N LEU A 436 15.47 -25.41 0.66
CA LEU A 436 15.49 -26.74 0.03
C LEU A 436 15.70 -27.85 1.08
N LYS A 437 16.55 -27.60 2.08
CA LYS A 437 16.75 -28.50 3.22
C LYS A 437 15.46 -28.81 3.97
N ALA A 438 14.65 -27.78 4.27
CA ALA A 438 13.35 -27.99 4.92
C ALA A 438 12.37 -28.75 4.01
N LEU A 439 12.38 -28.44 2.70
CA LEU A 439 11.52 -29.14 1.73
C LEU A 439 11.87 -30.62 1.58
N TYR A 440 13.16 -30.99 1.61
CA TYR A 440 13.57 -32.40 1.54
C TYR A 440 13.09 -33.21 2.74
N LYS A 441 12.96 -32.60 3.93
CA LYS A 441 12.35 -33.25 5.10
C LYS A 441 10.81 -33.32 5.00
N LEU A 442 10.16 -32.29 4.46
CA LEU A 442 8.70 -32.18 4.45
C LEU A 442 8.02 -32.97 3.32
N ASN A 443 8.59 -32.94 2.11
CA ASN A 443 7.96 -33.52 0.92
C ASN A 443 7.67 -35.03 1.02
N PRO A 444 8.53 -35.88 1.64
CA PRO A 444 8.22 -37.29 1.85
C PRO A 444 6.92 -37.49 2.64
N TYR A 445 6.76 -36.80 3.76
CA TYR A 445 5.55 -36.86 4.60
C TYR A 445 4.31 -36.32 3.89
N LEU A 446 4.46 -35.25 3.10
CA LEU A 446 3.37 -34.76 2.26
C LEU A 446 2.99 -35.78 1.16
N ALA A 447 3.95 -36.53 0.61
CA ALA A 447 3.68 -37.56 -0.40
C ALA A 447 2.93 -38.77 0.18
N GLU A 448 3.11 -39.08 1.46
CA GLU A 448 2.28 -40.05 2.20
C GLU A 448 0.82 -39.58 2.34
N GLY A 449 0.56 -38.29 2.14
CA GLY A 449 -0.76 -37.69 2.23
C GLY A 449 -1.02 -36.87 3.48
N LEU A 450 0.01 -36.65 4.31
CA LEU A 450 -0.12 -35.87 5.52
C LEU A 450 -0.38 -34.41 5.19
N LYS A 451 -1.10 -33.73 6.07
CA LYS A 451 -1.28 -32.27 5.99
C LYS A 451 0.00 -31.57 6.45
N TYR A 452 0.13 -30.30 6.08
CA TYR A 452 1.33 -29.51 6.37
C TYR A 452 1.71 -29.48 7.87
N ASN A 453 0.73 -29.35 8.77
CA ASN A 453 0.97 -29.37 10.22
C ASN A 453 1.55 -30.73 10.68
N GLN A 454 0.98 -31.84 10.23
CA GLN A 454 1.43 -33.19 10.55
C GLN A 454 2.82 -33.48 9.96
N ALA A 455 3.07 -33.01 8.73
CA ALA A 455 4.37 -33.13 8.08
C ALA A 455 5.44 -32.30 8.82
N CYS A 456 5.10 -31.11 9.32
CA CYS A 456 6.00 -30.31 10.16
C CYS A 456 6.34 -31.04 11.45
N GLU A 457 5.32 -31.54 12.17
CA GLU A 457 5.50 -32.28 13.42
C GLU A 457 6.41 -33.50 13.22
N LYS A 458 6.14 -34.34 12.21
CA LYS A 458 7.01 -35.49 11.86
C LYS A 458 8.43 -35.07 11.46
N ALA A 459 8.58 -33.91 10.83
CA ALA A 459 9.89 -33.37 10.44
C ALA A 459 10.64 -32.67 11.60
N GLY A 460 10.05 -32.62 12.80
CA GLY A 460 10.62 -31.94 13.97
C GLY A 460 10.51 -30.42 13.91
N TYR A 461 9.53 -29.88 13.20
CA TYR A 461 9.28 -28.44 13.08
C TYR A 461 8.00 -28.04 13.81
N ASP A 462 8.05 -26.95 14.58
CA ASP A 462 6.85 -26.29 15.07
C ASP A 462 6.29 -25.35 14.01
N PHE A 463 5.16 -25.73 13.42
CA PHE A 463 4.47 -24.91 12.42
C PHE A 463 3.93 -23.58 12.98
N ARG A 464 3.88 -23.40 14.31
CA ARG A 464 3.42 -22.19 15.00
C ARG A 464 4.56 -21.20 15.30
N GLU A 465 5.80 -21.64 15.36
CA GLU A 465 6.96 -20.79 15.65
C GLU A 465 7.31 -19.89 14.45
N ASP A 466 7.16 -18.56 14.56
CA ASP A 466 7.47 -17.61 13.48
C ASP A 466 8.96 -17.15 13.45
N GLY A 467 9.81 -17.73 14.31
CA GLY A 467 11.29 -17.74 14.20
C GLY A 467 12.06 -16.41 14.35
N ILE A 468 11.40 -15.25 14.43
CA ILE A 468 12.08 -13.93 14.47
C ILE A 468 11.60 -13.10 15.67
N LYS A 469 12.47 -12.88 16.66
CA LYS A 469 12.26 -11.88 17.72
C LYS A 469 12.48 -10.47 17.19
N LEU A 470 11.54 -9.55 17.44
CA LEU A 470 11.63 -8.14 17.00
C LEU A 470 12.30 -7.22 18.01
N ALA A 471 12.37 -7.64 19.27
CA ALA A 471 13.15 -7.03 20.35
C ALA A 471 13.85 -8.12 21.16
N GLU A 472 15.05 -7.83 21.68
CA GLU A 472 15.84 -8.78 22.46
C GLU A 472 15.46 -8.77 23.94
N GLU A 473 15.17 -7.58 24.47
CA GLU A 473 14.89 -7.35 25.89
C GLU A 473 13.52 -6.68 26.07
N LYS A 474 12.82 -7.10 27.13
CA LYS A 474 11.58 -6.46 27.57
C LYS A 474 11.88 -5.24 28.43
N GLY A 475 11.08 -4.21 28.29
CA GLY A 475 11.14 -3.02 29.13
C GLY A 475 9.85 -2.19 29.05
N LEU A 476 9.83 -1.08 29.79
CA LEU A 476 8.68 -0.16 29.82
C LEU A 476 8.50 0.63 28.52
N LEU A 477 9.59 0.86 27.79
CA LEU A 477 9.59 1.62 26.54
C LEU A 477 9.93 0.71 25.36
N LEU A 478 9.25 0.94 24.24
CA LEU A 478 9.51 0.20 23.02
C LEU A 478 10.87 0.60 22.40
N PRO A 479 11.78 -0.37 22.13
CA PRO A 479 13.07 -0.14 21.46
C PRO A 479 12.87 -0.03 19.94
N PRO A 480 13.77 0.61 19.17
CA PRO A 480 13.67 0.60 17.72
C PRO A 480 13.85 -0.83 17.16
N ILE A 481 13.06 -1.20 16.14
CA ILE A 481 13.24 -2.48 15.44
C ILE A 481 14.50 -2.41 14.56
N ALA A 482 15.34 -3.44 14.62
CA ALA A 482 16.55 -3.54 13.80
C ALA A 482 16.24 -3.58 12.29
N ASN A 483 17.12 -2.99 11.47
CA ASN A 483 16.85 -2.76 10.03
C ASN A 483 16.66 -4.05 9.22
N ASP A 484 17.34 -5.12 9.61
CA ASP A 484 17.27 -6.46 9.03
C ASP A 484 15.97 -7.21 9.38
N LYS A 485 15.29 -6.79 10.45
CA LYS A 485 14.03 -7.35 10.93
C LYS A 485 12.80 -6.55 10.45
N LEU A 486 13.01 -5.42 9.77
CA LEU A 486 11.94 -4.61 9.20
C LEU A 486 11.22 -5.35 8.06
N THR A 487 9.92 -5.09 7.94
CA THR A 487 9.15 -5.61 6.80
C THR A 487 9.64 -5.01 5.48
N THR A 488 9.35 -5.67 4.36
CA THR A 488 9.65 -5.12 3.04
C THR A 488 8.73 -3.95 2.65
N VAL A 489 7.69 -3.65 3.45
CA VAL A 489 6.67 -2.64 3.17
C VAL A 489 6.99 -1.34 3.93
N PRO A 490 7.51 -0.28 3.27
CA PRO A 490 7.98 0.93 3.96
C PRO A 490 6.89 1.68 4.72
N VAL A 491 5.64 1.60 4.24
CA VAL A 491 4.46 2.23 4.88
C VAL A 491 4.24 1.65 6.27
N VAL A 492 4.34 0.32 6.41
CA VAL A 492 4.21 -0.41 7.68
C VAL A 492 5.32 0.00 8.63
N ASN A 493 6.58 -0.03 8.17
CA ASN A 493 7.73 0.34 9.00
C ASN A 493 7.61 1.79 9.52
N ARG A 494 7.10 2.72 8.71
CA ARG A 494 6.85 4.10 9.15
C ARG A 494 5.73 4.19 10.18
N ALA A 495 4.61 3.50 9.95
CA ALA A 495 3.49 3.48 10.90
C ALA A 495 3.94 2.89 12.25
N VAL A 496 4.65 1.77 12.25
CA VAL A 496 5.20 1.14 13.48
C VAL A 496 6.21 2.04 14.18
N ALA A 497 7.06 2.76 13.43
CA ALA A 497 8.00 3.72 14.02
C ALA A 497 7.29 4.93 14.66
N GLN A 498 6.15 5.38 14.12
CA GLN A 498 5.33 6.42 14.76
C GLN A 498 4.55 5.86 15.95
N PHE A 499 4.02 4.64 15.84
CA PHE A 499 3.35 3.94 16.94
C PHE A 499 4.27 3.83 18.15
N ARG A 500 5.52 3.39 17.96
CA ARG A 500 6.56 3.39 18.99
C ARG A 500 6.71 4.74 19.68
N LYS A 501 6.72 5.85 18.92
CA LYS A 501 6.87 7.21 19.48
C LYS A 501 5.65 7.63 20.29
N VAL A 502 4.44 7.32 19.82
CA VAL A 502 3.18 7.60 20.53
C VAL A 502 3.12 6.77 21.81
N TYR A 503 3.33 5.45 21.73
CA TYR A 503 3.39 4.55 22.89
C TYR A 503 4.39 5.04 23.95
N ASN A 504 5.64 5.31 23.57
CA ASN A 504 6.66 5.78 24.52
C ASN A 504 6.30 7.14 25.14
N ALA A 505 5.60 8.02 24.39
CA ALA A 505 5.12 9.29 24.95
C ALA A 505 3.95 9.09 25.91
N MET A 506 3.05 8.14 25.63
CA MET A 506 1.96 7.75 26.53
C MET A 506 2.51 7.14 27.82
N VAL A 507 3.45 6.20 27.76
CA VAL A 507 4.05 5.59 28.97
C VAL A 507 4.71 6.65 29.85
N ARG A 508 5.43 7.61 29.26
CA ARG A 508 6.04 8.73 30.01
C ARG A 508 5.03 9.67 30.65
N THR A 509 3.81 9.75 30.13
CA THR A 509 2.78 10.71 30.58
C THR A 509 1.77 10.07 31.53
N TYR A 510 1.38 8.83 31.25
CA TYR A 510 0.30 8.12 31.94
C TYR A 510 0.77 6.88 32.71
N GLY A 511 2.06 6.53 32.64
CA GLY A 511 2.63 5.32 33.25
C GLY A 511 2.45 4.07 32.38
N ALA A 512 2.89 2.91 32.91
CA ALA A 512 2.76 1.63 32.23
C ALA A 512 1.27 1.21 32.08
N PRO A 513 0.86 0.65 30.94
CA PRO A 513 -0.48 0.11 30.77
C PRO A 513 -0.62 -1.27 31.41
N ASP A 514 -1.82 -1.60 31.91
CA ASP A 514 -2.16 -2.97 32.32
C ASP A 514 -2.49 -3.86 31.11
N GLN A 515 -3.07 -3.23 30.07
CA GLN A 515 -3.51 -3.87 28.83
C GLN A 515 -3.36 -2.91 27.64
N ILE A 516 -3.10 -3.47 26.46
CA ILE A 516 -2.99 -2.76 25.19
C ILE A 516 -3.98 -3.37 24.19
N ASN A 517 -4.86 -2.53 23.63
CA ASN A 517 -5.77 -2.89 22.56
C ASN A 517 -5.39 -2.11 21.29
N LEU A 518 -5.30 -2.78 20.14
CA LEU A 518 -4.96 -2.15 18.87
C LEU A 518 -5.95 -2.54 17.76
N GLU A 519 -6.30 -1.61 16.88
CA GLU A 519 -6.88 -1.89 15.58
C GLU A 519 -5.84 -1.58 14.50
N ILE A 520 -5.70 -2.48 13.52
CA ILE A 520 -4.89 -2.23 12.32
C ILE A 520 -5.82 -1.85 11.16
N GLY A 521 -5.61 -0.66 10.60
CA GLY A 521 -6.35 -0.14 9.45
C GLY A 521 -6.25 -1.06 8.23
N ARG A 522 -7.37 -1.23 7.52
CA ARG A 522 -7.48 -2.17 6.38
C ARG A 522 -6.45 -1.92 5.29
N ASP A 523 -6.07 -0.67 5.04
CA ASP A 523 -5.11 -0.30 4.00
C ASP A 523 -3.67 -0.58 4.38
N LEU A 524 -3.35 -0.59 5.68
CA LEU A 524 -2.03 -0.95 6.15
C LEU A 524 -1.74 -2.42 5.82
N LYS A 525 -2.75 -3.29 5.98
CA LYS A 525 -2.70 -4.76 5.77
C LYS A 525 -2.46 -5.20 4.33
N LYS A 526 -2.63 -4.30 3.36
CA LYS A 526 -2.78 -4.67 1.95
C LYS A 526 -1.64 -4.12 1.11
N SER A 527 -1.08 -5.00 0.30
CA SER A 527 -0.21 -4.63 -0.82
C SER A 527 -0.98 -3.84 -1.88
N ARG A 528 -0.25 -3.17 -2.78
CA ARG A 528 -0.84 -2.47 -3.92
C ARG A 528 -1.73 -3.38 -4.77
N ASP A 529 -1.29 -4.60 -5.03
CA ASP A 529 -2.03 -5.55 -5.87
C ASP A 529 -3.33 -5.99 -5.20
N GLU A 530 -3.30 -6.22 -3.89
CA GLU A 530 -4.52 -6.51 -3.11
C GLU A 530 -5.47 -5.31 -3.10
N ARG A 531 -4.97 -4.07 -2.94
CA ARG A 531 -5.80 -2.86 -3.05
C ARG A 531 -6.46 -2.75 -4.43
N ASN A 532 -5.73 -3.05 -5.51
CA ASN A 532 -6.27 -3.07 -6.87
C ASN A 532 -7.32 -4.17 -7.07
N GLN A 533 -7.09 -5.38 -6.54
CA GLN A 533 -8.08 -6.46 -6.57
C GLN A 533 -9.34 -6.09 -5.79
N ILE A 534 -9.20 -5.37 -4.67
CA ILE A 534 -10.34 -4.88 -3.89
C ILE A 534 -11.08 -3.77 -4.62
N MET A 535 -10.39 -2.83 -5.26
CA MET A 535 -11.04 -1.82 -6.10
C MET A 535 -11.80 -2.49 -7.26
N ARG A 536 -11.20 -3.50 -7.88
CA ARG A 536 -11.89 -4.30 -8.91
C ARG A 536 -13.12 -5.01 -8.34
N ARG A 537 -13.00 -5.63 -7.16
CA ARG A 537 -14.11 -6.30 -6.48
C ARG A 537 -15.18 -5.31 -5.98
N GLN A 538 -14.81 -4.10 -5.61
CA GLN A 538 -15.73 -3.02 -5.27
C GLN A 538 -16.52 -2.59 -6.50
N LYS A 539 -15.87 -2.48 -7.66
CA LYS A 539 -16.53 -2.21 -8.94
C LYS A 539 -17.47 -3.37 -9.33
N GLU A 540 -17.05 -4.60 -9.12
CA GLU A 540 -17.90 -5.79 -9.32
C GLU A 540 -19.11 -5.75 -8.37
N ASN A 541 -18.92 -5.45 -7.07
CA ASN A 541 -20.00 -5.31 -6.10
C ASN A 541 -20.96 -4.14 -6.42
N GLU A 542 -20.46 -3.04 -6.98
CA GLU A 542 -21.25 -1.89 -7.42
C GLU A 542 -22.11 -2.27 -8.63
N THR A 543 -21.55 -3.05 -9.55
CA THR A 543 -22.30 -3.63 -10.68
C THR A 543 -23.42 -4.55 -10.17
N GLU A 544 -23.10 -5.49 -9.26
CA GLU A 544 -24.09 -6.36 -8.63
C GLU A 544 -25.17 -5.58 -7.86
N ARG A 545 -24.79 -4.47 -7.23
CA ARG A 545 -25.73 -3.61 -6.49
C ARG A 545 -26.73 -2.96 -7.44
N LYS A 546 -26.24 -2.47 -8.59
CA LYS A 546 -27.08 -1.88 -9.63
C LYS A 546 -28.01 -2.93 -10.26
N GLU A 547 -27.51 -4.13 -10.52
CA GLU A 547 -28.35 -5.25 -11.00
C GLU A 547 -29.45 -5.63 -10.00
N ALA A 548 -29.14 -5.60 -8.70
CA ALA A 548 -30.12 -5.84 -7.65
C ALA A 548 -31.15 -4.70 -7.53
N GLU A 549 -30.72 -3.45 -7.74
CA GLU A 549 -31.59 -2.27 -7.79
C GLU A 549 -32.57 -2.38 -8.97
N ASP A 550 -32.06 -2.60 -10.19
CA ASP A 550 -32.88 -2.81 -11.40
C ASP A 550 -33.85 -4.01 -11.22
N GLY A 551 -33.39 -5.07 -10.55
CA GLY A 551 -34.20 -6.27 -10.27
C GLY A 551 -35.30 -6.05 -9.24
N LEU A 552 -35.08 -5.20 -8.24
CA LEU A 552 -36.09 -4.81 -7.24
C LEU A 552 -37.11 -3.84 -7.83
N GLU A 553 -36.67 -2.87 -8.63
CA GLU A 553 -37.55 -1.89 -9.29
C GLU A 553 -38.53 -2.56 -10.24
N LYS A 554 -38.08 -3.56 -11.02
CA LYS A 554 -38.95 -4.34 -11.91
C LYS A 554 -40.10 -5.05 -11.19
N GLU A 555 -39.90 -5.40 -9.93
CA GLU A 555 -40.90 -6.09 -9.10
C GLU A 555 -41.67 -5.11 -8.20
N GLY A 556 -41.46 -3.80 -8.36
CA GLY A 556 -42.14 -2.74 -7.59
C GLY A 556 -41.63 -2.56 -6.16
N LEU A 557 -40.43 -3.04 -5.84
CA LEU A 557 -39.86 -3.02 -4.48
C LEU A 557 -38.83 -1.90 -4.31
N ALA A 558 -38.83 -1.27 -3.13
CA ALA A 558 -37.88 -0.21 -2.80
C ALA A 558 -36.43 -0.76 -2.67
N ALA A 559 -35.49 -0.16 -3.39
CA ALA A 559 -34.06 -0.51 -3.40
C ALA A 559 -33.27 0.01 -2.18
N ASN A 560 -33.76 -0.27 -0.97
CA ASN A 560 -33.03 0.07 0.27
C ASN A 560 -31.99 -1.00 0.64
N GLY A 561 -31.07 -0.68 1.56
CA GLY A 561 -29.99 -1.57 2.00
C GLY A 561 -30.45 -2.96 2.46
N LYS A 562 -31.61 -3.05 3.12
CA LYS A 562 -32.19 -4.31 3.61
C LYS A 562 -32.70 -5.16 2.46
N ASN A 563 -33.47 -4.57 1.54
CA ASN A 563 -34.05 -5.27 0.39
C ASN A 563 -32.99 -5.72 -0.61
N MET A 564 -31.97 -4.90 -0.87
CA MET A 564 -30.83 -5.30 -1.70
C MET A 564 -30.11 -6.54 -1.15
N LEU A 565 -29.94 -6.62 0.17
CA LEU A 565 -29.34 -7.79 0.82
C LEU A 565 -30.21 -9.03 0.67
N LYS A 566 -31.52 -8.90 0.95
CA LYS A 566 -32.46 -10.02 0.80
C LYS A 566 -32.53 -10.51 -0.65
N TYR A 567 -32.59 -9.61 -1.63
CA TYR A 567 -32.60 -9.95 -3.06
C TYR A 567 -31.34 -10.72 -3.48
N ARG A 568 -30.17 -10.26 -3.03
CA ARG A 568 -28.90 -10.97 -3.28
C ARG A 568 -28.94 -12.38 -2.70
N LEU A 569 -29.40 -12.55 -1.46
CA LEU A 569 -29.50 -13.86 -0.81
C LEU A 569 -30.55 -14.76 -1.48
N TYR A 570 -31.68 -14.20 -1.90
CA TYR A 570 -32.72 -14.88 -2.67
C TYR A 570 -32.13 -15.51 -3.95
N ARG A 571 -31.38 -14.73 -4.73
CA ARG A 571 -30.67 -15.21 -5.93
C ARG A 571 -29.64 -16.29 -5.61
N GLN A 572 -28.88 -16.13 -4.52
CA GLN A 572 -27.90 -17.13 -4.08
C GLN A 572 -28.53 -18.45 -3.63
N GLN A 573 -29.78 -18.44 -3.19
CA GLN A 573 -30.49 -19.61 -2.66
C GLN A 573 -31.55 -20.15 -3.61
N ASN A 574 -31.48 -19.80 -4.90
CA ASN A 574 -32.43 -20.22 -5.92
C ASN A 574 -33.90 -19.91 -5.53
N GLY A 575 -34.12 -18.79 -4.85
CA GLY A 575 -35.44 -18.32 -4.43
C GLY A 575 -36.12 -19.15 -3.35
N LYS A 576 -35.38 -20.00 -2.62
CA LYS A 576 -35.93 -20.85 -1.56
C LYS A 576 -35.42 -20.42 -0.18
N CYS A 577 -36.27 -20.64 0.82
CA CYS A 577 -35.90 -20.57 2.22
C CYS A 577 -34.86 -21.64 2.51
N ILE A 578 -33.72 -21.24 3.09
CA ILE A 578 -32.61 -22.16 3.29
C ILE A 578 -32.95 -23.29 4.29
N TYR A 579 -33.78 -23.02 5.29
CA TYR A 579 -34.13 -23.99 6.34
C TYR A 579 -35.36 -24.82 6.01
N SER A 580 -36.38 -24.24 5.37
CA SER A 580 -37.63 -24.95 5.07
C SER A 580 -37.71 -25.54 3.66
N GLY A 581 -36.83 -25.13 2.75
CA GLY A 581 -36.89 -25.51 1.33
C GLY A 581 -38.06 -24.87 0.56
N LYS A 582 -39.00 -24.21 1.25
CA LYS A 582 -40.17 -23.54 0.65
C LYS A 582 -39.74 -22.38 -0.25
N ALA A 583 -40.44 -22.20 -1.36
CA ALA A 583 -40.24 -21.04 -2.24
C ALA A 583 -40.57 -19.74 -1.50
N ILE A 584 -39.74 -18.71 -1.72
CA ILE A 584 -39.97 -17.35 -1.25
C ILE A 584 -40.60 -16.58 -2.41
N ASP A 585 -41.68 -15.85 -2.13
CA ASP A 585 -42.25 -14.92 -3.09
C ASP A 585 -41.42 -13.63 -3.09
N LEU A 586 -40.82 -13.32 -4.23
CA LEU A 586 -39.98 -12.17 -4.41
C LEU A 586 -40.75 -10.87 -4.13
N ARG A 587 -42.04 -10.79 -4.47
CA ARG A 587 -42.88 -9.58 -4.34
C ARG A 587 -43.23 -9.23 -2.89
N ARG A 588 -43.01 -10.18 -1.96
CA ARG A 588 -43.29 -10.04 -0.53
C ARG A 588 -42.02 -9.80 0.28
N LEU A 589 -40.89 -9.53 -0.37
CA LEU A 589 -39.58 -9.38 0.27
C LEU A 589 -39.53 -8.26 1.34
N ASP A 590 -40.30 -7.20 1.17
CA ASP A 590 -40.37 -6.06 2.09
C ASP A 590 -41.43 -6.22 3.19
N GLU A 591 -42.34 -7.20 3.07
CA GLU A 591 -43.37 -7.51 4.04
C GLU A 591 -42.77 -7.88 5.40
N ASN A 592 -43.21 -7.18 6.43
CA ASN A 592 -42.69 -7.36 7.78
C ASN A 592 -43.14 -8.70 8.36
N GLY A 593 -42.20 -9.54 8.79
CA GLY A 593 -42.50 -10.86 9.35
C GLY A 593 -42.75 -11.98 8.32
N TYR A 594 -42.54 -11.76 7.03
CA TYR A 594 -42.58 -12.82 6.01
C TYR A 594 -41.24 -13.58 5.90
N CYS A 595 -40.17 -12.86 5.57
CA CYS A 595 -38.82 -13.40 5.45
C CYS A 595 -37.79 -12.53 6.16
N ASP A 596 -36.78 -13.16 6.76
CA ASP A 596 -35.71 -12.51 7.51
C ASP A 596 -34.33 -12.93 7.00
N VAL A 597 -33.35 -12.07 7.26
CA VAL A 597 -31.95 -12.42 7.09
C VAL A 597 -31.46 -12.96 8.43
N ASP A 598 -31.16 -14.27 8.47
CA ASP A 598 -30.66 -14.96 9.65
C ASP A 598 -29.14 -15.11 9.63
N HIS A 599 -28.53 -15.16 10.81
CA HIS A 599 -27.15 -15.54 11.02
C HIS A 599 -27.04 -17.06 11.16
N ILE A 600 -26.35 -17.71 10.22
CA ILE A 600 -26.19 -19.17 10.17
C ILE A 600 -25.68 -19.68 11.52
N ILE A 601 -24.50 -19.21 11.93
CA ILE A 601 -24.03 -19.34 13.31
C ILE A 601 -24.49 -18.07 14.02
N PRO A 602 -25.29 -18.17 15.09
CA PRO A 602 -25.84 -17.01 15.81
C PRO A 602 -24.79 -15.95 16.11
N TYR A 603 -25.14 -14.67 15.98
CA TYR A 603 -24.21 -13.58 16.24
C TYR A 603 -23.76 -13.58 17.71
N SER A 604 -24.66 -13.93 18.62
CA SER A 604 -24.35 -14.12 20.04
C SER A 604 -23.22 -15.13 20.28
N ARG A 605 -23.12 -16.19 19.47
CA ARG A 605 -22.11 -17.25 19.65
C ARG A 605 -20.86 -17.05 18.78
N SER A 606 -20.94 -16.32 17.68
CA SER A 606 -19.84 -16.16 16.71
C SER A 606 -19.28 -14.74 16.55
N LEU A 607 -20.06 -13.70 16.82
CA LEU A 607 -19.79 -12.30 16.47
C LEU A 607 -19.54 -12.06 14.95
N ASP A 608 -19.95 -12.99 14.10
CA ASP A 608 -19.74 -12.89 12.65
C ASP A 608 -20.98 -12.31 11.96
N ASP A 609 -20.93 -11.02 11.64
CA ASP A 609 -21.94 -10.34 10.81
C ASP A 609 -21.61 -10.40 9.29
N GLY A 610 -20.64 -11.22 8.92
CA GLY A 610 -20.17 -11.36 7.54
C GLY A 610 -21.21 -11.95 6.59
N GLN A 611 -21.08 -11.63 5.30
CA GLN A 611 -21.97 -12.14 4.24
C GLN A 611 -22.01 -13.68 4.14
N ASN A 612 -20.92 -14.35 4.51
CA ASN A 612 -20.85 -15.82 4.53
C ASN A 612 -21.60 -16.42 5.72
N ASN A 613 -21.98 -15.62 6.72
CA ASN A 613 -22.77 -16.05 7.84
C ASN A 613 -24.24 -15.62 7.73
N LYS A 614 -24.68 -15.03 6.60
CA LYS A 614 -26.05 -14.53 6.43
C LYS A 614 -26.84 -15.34 5.42
N VAL A 615 -28.07 -15.72 5.73
CA VAL A 615 -28.98 -16.45 4.84
C VAL A 615 -30.38 -15.85 4.86
N LEU A 616 -31.14 -16.09 3.80
CA LEU A 616 -32.55 -15.70 3.73
C LEU A 616 -33.43 -16.89 4.13
N CYS A 617 -34.31 -16.69 5.10
CA CYS A 617 -35.27 -17.71 5.51
C CYS A 617 -36.63 -17.10 5.78
N LEU A 618 -37.66 -17.94 5.90
CA LEU A 618 -38.96 -17.50 6.40
C LEU A 618 -38.80 -17.04 7.86
N ALA A 619 -39.49 -15.96 8.23
CA ALA A 619 -39.38 -15.39 9.57
C ALA A 619 -39.82 -16.39 10.65
N GLU A 620 -40.76 -17.29 10.33
CA GLU A 620 -41.17 -18.38 11.22
C GLU A 620 -40.02 -19.35 11.51
N GLU A 621 -39.26 -19.76 10.49
CA GLU A 621 -38.10 -20.65 10.66
C GLU A 621 -36.99 -19.97 11.46
N ASN A 622 -36.78 -18.67 11.23
CA ASN A 622 -35.81 -17.88 11.99
C ASN A 622 -36.16 -17.84 13.49
N ARG A 623 -37.44 -17.60 13.81
CA ARG A 623 -37.93 -17.59 15.19
C ARG A 623 -37.78 -18.93 15.89
N LYS A 624 -38.02 -20.05 15.17
CA LYS A 624 -37.88 -21.40 15.72
C LYS A 624 -36.41 -21.78 15.96
N LYS A 625 -35.51 -21.39 15.05
CA LYS A 625 -34.07 -21.62 15.20
C LYS A 625 -33.48 -20.85 16.39
N GLY A 626 -33.88 -19.59 16.60
CA GLY A 626 -33.37 -18.77 17.70
C GLY A 626 -31.82 -18.71 17.72
N SER A 627 -31.22 -18.90 18.89
CA SER A 627 -29.75 -18.93 19.05
C SER A 627 -29.12 -20.32 18.81
N GLN A 628 -29.76 -21.19 18.04
CA GLN A 628 -29.21 -22.47 17.62
C GLN A 628 -28.48 -22.34 16.27
N THR A 629 -27.53 -23.23 16.02
CA THR A 629 -26.98 -23.49 14.69
C THR A 629 -27.96 -24.29 13.82
N PRO A 630 -27.76 -24.39 12.49
CA PRO A 630 -28.64 -25.17 11.65
C PRO A 630 -28.66 -26.65 12.04
N TYR A 631 -27.53 -27.20 12.52
CA TYR A 631 -27.44 -28.59 12.99
C TYR A 631 -28.31 -28.80 14.24
N GLU A 632 -28.11 -27.97 15.26
CA GLU A 632 -28.88 -28.02 16.51
C GLU A 632 -30.40 -27.81 16.30
N TYR A 633 -30.78 -27.05 15.26
CA TYR A 633 -32.19 -26.81 14.92
C TYR A 633 -32.80 -27.95 14.09
N LEU A 634 -32.11 -28.45 13.06
CA LEU A 634 -32.68 -29.37 12.07
C LEU A 634 -32.47 -30.85 12.38
N GLU A 635 -31.42 -31.21 13.13
CA GLU A 635 -31.15 -32.60 13.54
C GLU A 635 -32.32 -33.17 14.38
N PRO A 636 -32.80 -32.49 15.44
CA PRO A 636 -33.90 -33.02 16.25
C PRO A 636 -35.23 -33.13 15.50
N LEU A 637 -35.35 -32.41 14.38
CA LEU A 637 -36.52 -32.46 13.51
C LEU A 637 -36.42 -33.56 12.44
N GLY A 638 -35.30 -34.30 12.37
CA GLY A 638 -35.05 -35.31 11.34
C GLY A 638 -34.84 -34.73 9.94
N ARG A 639 -34.52 -33.44 9.83
CA ARG A 639 -34.45 -32.70 8.55
C ARG A 639 -33.02 -32.37 8.13
N TRP A 640 -32.03 -32.84 8.88
CA TRP A 640 -30.63 -32.50 8.65
C TRP A 640 -30.07 -33.11 7.36
N GLU A 641 -30.32 -34.39 7.07
CA GLU A 641 -29.77 -35.06 5.88
C GLU A 641 -30.25 -34.42 4.57
N GLU A 642 -31.55 -34.04 4.53
CA GLU A 642 -32.14 -33.30 3.42
C GLU A 642 -31.45 -31.93 3.26
N PHE A 643 -31.29 -31.20 4.35
CA PHE A 643 -30.62 -29.90 4.36
C PHE A 643 -29.15 -29.99 3.93
N GLU A 644 -28.42 -31.00 4.42
CA GLU A 644 -27.02 -31.26 4.06
C GLU A 644 -26.89 -31.51 2.55
N THR A 645 -27.80 -32.31 1.98
CA THR A 645 -27.87 -32.58 0.54
C THR A 645 -28.15 -31.30 -0.25
N VAL A 646 -29.13 -30.49 0.16
CA VAL A 646 -29.49 -29.23 -0.51
C VAL A 646 -28.31 -28.25 -0.50
N VAL A 647 -27.64 -28.09 0.63
CA VAL A 647 -26.50 -27.17 0.77
C VAL A 647 -25.28 -27.63 -0.02
N ASN A 648 -25.03 -28.95 -0.09
CA ASN A 648 -23.94 -29.52 -0.88
C ASN A 648 -24.20 -29.41 -2.39
N THR A 649 -25.45 -29.57 -2.82
CA THR A 649 -25.84 -29.53 -4.25
C THR A 649 -26.13 -28.12 -4.78
N THR A 650 -26.31 -27.11 -3.90
CA THR A 650 -26.54 -25.73 -4.32
C THR A 650 -25.23 -25.04 -4.75
N PRO A 651 -25.00 -24.78 -6.06
CA PRO A 651 -23.68 -24.41 -6.56
C PRO A 651 -23.31 -22.93 -6.30
N SER A 652 -24.31 -22.08 -6.08
CA SER A 652 -24.20 -20.66 -5.74
C SER A 652 -23.74 -20.41 -4.29
N ILE A 653 -23.83 -21.40 -3.40
CA ILE A 653 -23.30 -21.30 -2.04
C ILE A 653 -21.78 -21.50 -2.10
N ASN A 654 -21.03 -20.50 -1.62
CA ASN A 654 -19.58 -20.59 -1.59
C ASN A 654 -19.07 -21.49 -0.44
N ARG A 655 -17.81 -21.94 -0.55
CA ARG A 655 -17.17 -22.84 0.42
C ARG A 655 -17.28 -22.39 1.88
N TYR A 656 -17.06 -21.11 2.16
CA TYR A 656 -17.08 -20.58 3.53
C TYR A 656 -18.49 -20.63 4.12
N LYS A 657 -19.49 -20.21 3.33
CA LYS A 657 -20.89 -20.25 3.72
C LYS A 657 -21.38 -21.68 3.92
N ARG A 658 -20.98 -22.60 3.03
CA ARG A 658 -21.25 -24.04 3.16
C ARG A 658 -20.69 -24.62 4.45
N ASN A 659 -19.44 -24.31 4.79
CA ASN A 659 -18.83 -24.78 6.03
C ASN A 659 -19.57 -24.26 7.27
N ASN A 660 -20.07 -23.03 7.26
CA ASN A 660 -20.88 -22.50 8.37
C ASN A 660 -22.24 -23.20 8.45
N LEU A 661 -22.90 -23.46 7.32
CA LEU A 661 -24.21 -24.13 7.25
C LEU A 661 -24.14 -25.59 7.73
N LEU A 662 -23.06 -26.29 7.39
CA LEU A 662 -22.85 -27.72 7.65
C LEU A 662 -21.99 -27.99 8.88
N ASN A 663 -21.84 -27.01 9.77
CA ASN A 663 -20.99 -27.17 10.95
C ASN A 663 -21.67 -28.05 12.00
N LYS A 664 -21.26 -29.32 12.10
CA LYS A 664 -21.72 -30.28 13.12
C LYS A 664 -20.95 -30.15 14.43
N ASP A 665 -19.70 -29.68 14.37
CA ASP A 665 -18.74 -29.66 15.47
C ASP A 665 -18.94 -28.48 16.44
N TYR A 666 -19.99 -27.67 16.27
CA TYR A 666 -20.27 -26.51 17.12
C TYR A 666 -20.91 -26.87 18.47
N GLN A 667 -20.74 -28.12 18.90
CA GLN A 667 -21.26 -28.65 20.16
C GLN A 667 -20.18 -28.56 21.25
N GLU A 668 -20.06 -27.40 21.91
CA GLU A 668 -19.52 -27.22 23.28
C GLU A 668 -19.38 -25.72 23.62
N LYS A 669 -19.60 -25.32 24.88
CA LYS A 669 -19.44 -23.92 25.35
C LYS A 669 -18.01 -23.38 25.19
N GLU A 670 -17.00 -24.25 25.16
CA GLU A 670 -15.59 -23.88 24.99
C GLU A 670 -15.31 -23.38 23.56
N ASN A 671 -15.95 -23.97 22.56
CA ASN A 671 -15.86 -23.57 21.16
C ASN A 671 -16.44 -22.16 20.93
N ASP A 672 -17.52 -21.76 21.62
CA ASP A 672 -18.10 -20.43 21.47
C ASP A 672 -17.12 -19.31 21.86
N LEU A 673 -16.40 -19.47 22.97
CA LEU A 673 -15.40 -18.48 23.40
C LEU A 673 -14.23 -18.38 22.40
N GLU A 674 -13.77 -19.50 21.87
CA GLU A 674 -12.70 -19.52 20.87
C GLU A 674 -13.13 -18.88 19.54
N PHE A 675 -14.33 -19.16 19.05
CA PHE A 675 -14.86 -18.57 17.81
C PHE A 675 -15.01 -17.05 17.95
N ARG A 676 -15.50 -16.59 19.11
CA ARG A 676 -15.67 -15.16 19.40
C ARG A 676 -14.34 -14.45 19.49
N GLU A 677 -13.37 -15.02 20.21
CA GLU A 677 -12.02 -14.44 20.27
C GLU A 677 -11.36 -14.47 18.88
N ARG A 678 -11.59 -15.50 18.08
CA ARG A 678 -11.05 -15.57 16.70
C ARG A 678 -11.62 -14.49 15.78
N ASN A 679 -12.92 -14.20 15.88
CA ASN A 679 -13.59 -13.20 15.03
C ASN A 679 -13.43 -11.77 15.55
N ALA A 680 -13.31 -11.60 16.87
CA ALA A 680 -12.99 -10.33 17.52
C ALA A 680 -11.54 -9.90 17.26
N ASN A 681 -10.60 -10.86 17.15
CA ASN A 681 -9.19 -10.59 16.96
C ASN A 681 -8.77 -10.60 15.48
N ASP A 682 -7.89 -9.66 15.12
CA ASP A 682 -7.30 -9.56 13.80
C ASP A 682 -6.01 -10.37 13.69
N ASN A 683 -6.03 -11.39 12.84
CA ASN A 683 -4.92 -12.33 12.64
C ASN A 683 -4.09 -12.05 11.37
N SER A 684 -4.26 -10.87 10.74
CA SER A 684 -3.48 -10.48 9.57
C SER A 684 -1.97 -10.45 9.86
N TYR A 685 -1.14 -10.58 8.82
CA TYR A 685 0.33 -10.58 8.96
C TYR A 685 0.86 -9.36 9.74
N ILE A 686 0.32 -8.18 9.47
CA ILE A 686 0.73 -6.94 10.15
C ILE A 686 0.26 -6.89 11.59
N ALA A 687 -0.98 -7.34 11.85
CA ALA A 687 -1.47 -7.46 13.22
C ALA A 687 -0.58 -8.37 14.05
N ARG A 688 -0.20 -9.53 13.51
CA ARG A 688 0.76 -10.44 14.15
C ARG A 688 2.13 -9.80 14.33
N TYR A 689 2.63 -9.07 13.34
CA TYR A 689 3.92 -8.37 13.43
C TYR A 689 3.94 -7.32 14.56
N VAL A 690 2.91 -6.48 14.67
CA VAL A 690 2.82 -5.46 15.73
C VAL A 690 2.57 -6.08 17.10
N LYS A 691 1.70 -7.11 17.16
CA LYS A 691 1.47 -7.88 18.39
C LYS A 691 2.77 -8.50 18.88
N ARG A 692 3.52 -9.15 18.00
CA ARG A 692 4.81 -9.76 18.32
C ARG A 692 5.82 -8.74 18.82
N TYR A 693 5.88 -7.58 18.18
CA TYR A 693 6.76 -6.50 18.63
C TYR A 693 6.44 -6.05 20.06
N LEU A 694 5.16 -5.98 20.44
CA LEU A 694 4.75 -5.69 21.81
C LEU A 694 5.04 -6.86 22.76
N GLU A 695 4.78 -8.11 22.36
CA GLU A 695 5.06 -9.31 23.16
C GLU A 695 6.55 -9.49 23.46
N ASP A 696 7.42 -9.18 22.49
CA ASP A 696 8.87 -9.25 22.63
C ASP A 696 9.45 -8.09 23.45
N ALA A 697 8.83 -6.90 23.42
CA ALA A 697 9.42 -5.67 23.94
C ALA A 697 8.79 -5.11 25.23
N VAL A 698 7.51 -5.35 25.48
CA VAL A 698 6.81 -4.73 26.63
C VAL A 698 6.91 -5.62 27.85
N ASP A 699 7.40 -5.05 28.94
CA ASP A 699 7.31 -5.64 30.26
C ASP A 699 6.01 -5.21 30.98
N PHE A 700 5.21 -6.19 31.38
CA PHE A 700 3.97 -5.99 32.15
C PHE A 700 4.13 -6.33 33.64
N SER A 701 5.35 -6.62 34.11
CA SER A 701 5.64 -6.96 35.51
C SER A 701 5.16 -5.90 36.51
N ALA A 702 5.10 -4.63 36.10
CA ALA A 702 4.62 -3.52 36.91
C ALA A 702 3.08 -3.52 37.15
N SER A 703 2.32 -4.37 36.46
CA SER A 703 0.86 -4.47 36.58
C SER A 703 0.45 -5.52 37.61
N SER A 704 -0.29 -5.10 38.64
CA SER A 704 -0.87 -6.00 39.64
C SER A 704 -2.17 -6.69 39.17
N CYS A 705 -2.70 -6.31 38.01
CA CYS A 705 -3.94 -6.86 37.47
C CYS A 705 -3.71 -8.26 36.86
N ALA A 706 -4.45 -9.28 37.30
CA ALA A 706 -4.42 -10.61 36.70
C ALA A 706 -5.16 -10.62 35.35
N ILE A 707 -4.44 -10.40 34.25
CA ILE A 707 -4.99 -10.34 32.88
C ILE A 707 -4.35 -11.43 32.03
N LYS A 708 -5.15 -12.41 31.59
CA LYS A 708 -4.69 -13.56 30.77
C LYS A 708 -4.10 -13.12 29.43
N ASN A 709 -4.73 -12.16 28.75
CA ASN A 709 -4.26 -11.66 27.45
C ASN A 709 -4.14 -10.13 27.47
N ARG A 710 -2.91 -9.64 27.70
CA ARG A 710 -2.60 -8.21 27.87
C ARG A 710 -2.47 -7.45 26.55
N ILE A 711 -2.33 -8.12 25.41
CA ILE A 711 -2.21 -7.48 24.09
C ILE A 711 -3.27 -8.05 23.15
N GLN A 712 -4.27 -7.22 22.82
CA GLN A 712 -5.39 -7.61 21.98
C GLN A 712 -5.37 -6.79 20.69
N VAL A 713 -5.42 -7.46 19.54
CA VAL A 713 -5.54 -6.79 18.25
C VAL A 713 -6.94 -7.02 17.72
N ARG A 714 -7.78 -5.99 17.69
CA ARG A 714 -9.21 -6.07 17.38
C ARG A 714 -9.49 -5.86 15.90
N THR A 715 -10.56 -6.49 15.42
CA THR A 715 -11.02 -6.33 14.05
C THR A 715 -11.80 -5.02 13.87
N GLY A 716 -11.63 -4.40 12.70
CA GLY A 716 -12.38 -3.19 12.36
C GLY A 716 -13.88 -3.40 12.17
N SER A 717 -14.36 -4.65 12.09
CA SER A 717 -15.79 -4.97 12.12
C SER A 717 -16.35 -4.89 13.53
N LEU A 718 -15.60 -5.36 14.53
CA LEU A 718 -15.98 -5.25 15.94
C LEU A 718 -16.05 -3.78 16.36
N THR A 719 -15.02 -2.99 16.07
CA THR A 719 -14.98 -1.57 16.45
C THR A 719 -16.09 -0.76 15.76
N ASP A 720 -16.39 -1.04 14.49
CA ASP A 720 -17.50 -0.43 13.75
C ASP A 720 -18.86 -0.74 14.39
N TYR A 721 -19.09 -2.00 14.76
CA TYR A 721 -20.30 -2.42 15.46
C TYR A 721 -20.44 -1.71 16.82
N LEU A 722 -19.40 -1.74 17.66
CA LEU A 722 -19.38 -1.08 18.97
C LEU A 722 -19.70 0.41 18.86
N ARG A 723 -19.03 1.08 17.91
CA ARG A 723 -19.20 2.50 17.63
C ARG A 723 -20.65 2.83 17.24
N HIS A 724 -21.28 2.00 16.41
CA HIS A 724 -22.70 2.15 16.05
C HIS A 724 -23.62 1.95 17.25
N GLN A 725 -23.39 0.92 18.08
CA GLN A 725 -24.22 0.65 19.27
C GLN A 725 -24.15 1.79 20.31
N TRP A 726 -22.98 2.41 20.46
CA TRP A 726 -22.80 3.57 21.34
C TRP A 726 -23.23 4.90 20.69
N GLY A 727 -23.81 4.83 19.49
CA GLY A 727 -24.33 5.97 18.74
C GLY A 727 -23.24 6.94 18.24
N LEU A 728 -21.97 6.56 18.29
CA LEU A 728 -20.86 7.42 17.88
C LEU A 728 -20.84 7.55 16.35
N ILE A 729 -21.31 8.69 15.85
CA ILE A 729 -21.32 9.00 14.41
C ILE A 729 -19.86 9.24 13.97
N LYS A 730 -19.50 8.73 12.79
CA LYS A 730 -18.17 8.95 12.19
C LYS A 730 -18.34 9.70 10.89
N ASP A 731 -17.98 10.97 10.89
CA ASP A 731 -17.79 11.71 9.67
C ASP A 731 -16.30 11.76 9.32
N ARG A 732 -15.92 11.08 8.22
CA ARG A 732 -14.52 11.06 7.75
C ARG A 732 -14.14 12.33 6.99
N ASN A 733 -15.12 13.11 6.53
CA ASN A 733 -14.91 14.30 5.73
C ASN A 733 -14.77 15.57 6.58
N GLU A 734 -15.08 15.47 7.87
CA GLU A 734 -15.12 16.60 8.79
C GLU A 734 -13.77 16.89 9.45
N SER A 735 -13.08 15.86 9.96
CA SER A 735 -11.84 16.05 10.75
C SER A 735 -11.04 14.77 10.94
N ASP A 736 -9.71 14.88 11.06
CA ASP A 736 -8.80 13.78 11.44
C ASP A 736 -9.06 13.25 12.87
N ARG A 737 -9.85 13.97 13.69
CA ARG A 737 -10.20 13.60 15.08
C ARG A 737 -10.94 12.27 15.21
N HIS A 738 -11.60 11.79 14.14
CA HIS A 738 -12.29 10.50 14.16
C HIS A 738 -11.38 9.31 14.51
N HIS A 739 -10.06 9.41 14.25
CA HIS A 739 -9.09 8.41 14.67
C HIS A 739 -8.97 8.30 16.20
N ALA A 740 -9.08 9.42 16.94
CA ALA A 740 -9.11 9.37 18.40
C ALA A 740 -10.40 8.71 18.90
N GLN A 741 -11.53 8.96 18.23
CA GLN A 741 -12.80 8.30 18.55
C GLN A 741 -12.68 6.78 18.36
N ASP A 742 -12.11 6.34 17.23
CA ASP A 742 -11.86 4.92 16.98
C ASP A 742 -10.90 4.32 18.03
N ALA A 743 -9.86 5.04 18.43
CA ALA A 743 -8.94 4.57 19.48
C ALA A 743 -9.58 4.44 20.86
N VAL A 744 -10.52 5.32 21.24
CA VAL A 744 -11.33 5.16 22.46
C VAL A 744 -12.20 3.90 22.36
N VAL A 745 -12.83 3.67 21.20
CA VAL A 745 -13.62 2.46 20.96
C VAL A 745 -12.76 1.20 21.08
N VAL A 746 -11.56 1.21 20.51
CA VAL A 746 -10.58 0.12 20.62
C VAL A 746 -10.16 -0.11 22.07
N ALA A 747 -9.91 0.95 22.85
CA ALA A 747 -9.59 0.82 24.27
C ALA A 747 -10.71 0.11 25.03
N CYS A 748 -11.97 0.45 24.73
CA CYS A 748 -13.16 -0.13 25.37
C CYS A 748 -13.53 -1.53 24.85
N ALA A 749 -12.90 -2.01 23.77
CA ALA A 749 -13.14 -3.33 23.19
C ALA A 749 -12.42 -4.44 23.97
N THR A 750 -12.70 -4.55 25.27
CA THR A 750 -12.16 -5.60 26.16
C THR A 750 -12.86 -6.94 25.92
N GLN A 751 -12.26 -8.02 26.43
CA GLN A 751 -12.89 -9.35 26.40
C GLN A 751 -14.21 -9.35 27.20
N GLY A 752 -14.26 -8.66 28.34
CA GLY A 752 -15.50 -8.48 29.12
C GLY A 752 -16.60 -7.76 28.35
N MET A 753 -16.26 -6.70 27.60
CA MET A 753 -17.21 -5.99 26.74
C MET A 753 -17.75 -6.88 25.61
N VAL A 754 -16.88 -7.67 24.97
CA VAL A 754 -17.27 -8.66 23.97
C VAL A 754 -18.18 -9.73 24.57
N GLN A 755 -17.95 -10.10 25.83
CA GLN A 755 -18.81 -10.99 26.63
C GLN A 755 -20.19 -10.41 26.90
N LYS A 756 -20.25 -9.18 27.39
CA LYS A 756 -21.49 -8.43 27.62
C LYS A 756 -22.36 -8.38 26.37
N LEU A 757 -21.78 -8.01 25.23
CA LEU A 757 -22.55 -7.84 23.99
C LEU A 757 -23.13 -9.13 23.45
N SER A 758 -22.37 -10.22 23.51
CA SER A 758 -22.87 -11.54 23.14
C SER A 758 -24.05 -11.98 24.01
N LYS A 759 -23.97 -11.78 25.34
CA LYS A 759 -25.09 -12.07 26.25
C LYS A 759 -26.33 -11.26 25.84
N LEU A 760 -26.16 -9.98 25.56
CA LEU A 760 -27.24 -9.10 25.10
C LEU A 760 -27.81 -9.56 23.75
N SER A 761 -26.95 -9.90 22.78
CA SER A 761 -27.38 -10.45 21.48
C SER A 761 -28.18 -11.74 21.64
N ALA A 762 -27.78 -12.64 22.54
CA ALA A 762 -28.52 -13.87 22.81
C ALA A 762 -29.94 -13.60 23.35
N ILE A 763 -30.10 -12.55 24.18
CA ILE A 763 -31.40 -12.11 24.68
C ILE A 763 -32.28 -11.60 23.53
N PHE A 764 -31.72 -10.83 22.59
CA PHE A 764 -32.49 -10.29 21.45
C PHE A 764 -32.81 -11.34 20.39
N GLU A 765 -31.91 -12.30 20.15
CA GLU A 765 -32.15 -13.45 19.27
C GLU A 765 -33.30 -14.32 19.80
N ASN A 766 -33.42 -14.46 21.14
CA ASN A 766 -34.47 -15.24 21.81
C ASN A 766 -35.51 -14.37 22.52
N LYS A 767 -35.81 -13.17 21.98
CA LYS A 767 -36.61 -12.14 22.66
C LYS A 767 -37.95 -12.63 23.20
N ASP A 768 -38.64 -13.52 22.47
CA ASP A 768 -40.00 -13.95 22.81
C ASP A 768 -39.98 -14.95 23.99
N ASP A 769 -38.98 -15.85 24.02
CA ASP A 769 -38.78 -16.78 25.13
C ASP A 769 -38.34 -16.06 26.42
N PHE A 770 -37.40 -15.12 26.31
CA PHE A 770 -36.96 -14.31 27.47
C PHE A 770 -38.09 -13.45 28.03
N ARG A 771 -38.87 -12.78 27.18
CA ARG A 771 -40.02 -11.96 27.63
C ARG A 771 -41.08 -12.82 28.32
N ARG A 772 -41.39 -14.00 27.77
CA ARG A 772 -42.30 -14.97 28.40
C ARG A 772 -41.81 -15.41 29.77
N LYS A 773 -40.57 -15.93 29.88
CA LYS A 773 -39.99 -16.40 31.15
C LYS A 773 -39.92 -15.30 32.21
N LYS A 774 -39.61 -14.06 31.80
CA LYS A 774 -39.61 -12.90 32.72
C LYS A 774 -41.02 -12.51 33.14
N ALA A 775 -42.00 -12.54 32.24
CA ALA A 775 -43.39 -12.27 32.56
C ALA A 775 -44.00 -13.34 33.49
N GLU A 776 -43.60 -14.60 33.35
CA GLU A 776 -43.96 -15.69 34.27
C GLU A 776 -43.38 -15.49 35.68
N LYS A 777 -42.20 -14.87 35.79
CA LYS A 777 -41.50 -14.66 37.07
C LYS A 777 -41.86 -13.34 37.78
N LEU A 778 -42.12 -12.27 37.04
CA LEU A 778 -42.28 -10.89 37.55
C LEU A 778 -43.62 -10.24 37.15
N GLY A 779 -44.46 -10.91 36.36
CA GLY A 779 -45.62 -10.27 35.74
C GLY A 779 -45.26 -9.47 34.48
N HIS A 780 -46.28 -9.24 33.63
CA HIS A 780 -46.08 -8.71 32.28
C HIS A 780 -45.57 -7.26 32.25
N GLU A 781 -46.05 -6.38 33.15
CA GLU A 781 -45.63 -4.98 33.20
C GLU A 781 -44.17 -4.83 33.62
N GLU A 782 -43.74 -5.53 34.66
CA GLU A 782 -42.36 -5.49 35.17
C GLU A 782 -41.38 -6.14 34.19
N ALA A 783 -41.80 -7.19 33.48
CA ALA A 783 -41.02 -7.80 32.39
C ALA A 783 -40.81 -6.83 31.22
N GLU A 784 -41.81 -6.03 30.87
CA GLU A 784 -41.69 -4.98 29.85
C GLU A 784 -40.77 -3.84 30.29
N VAL A 785 -40.83 -3.44 31.56
CA VAL A 785 -39.92 -2.44 32.14
C VAL A 785 -38.48 -2.96 32.12
N TRP A 786 -38.26 -4.20 32.53
CA TRP A 786 -36.94 -4.85 32.47
C TRP A 786 -36.43 -4.95 31.03
N TYR A 787 -37.27 -5.34 30.07
CA TYR A 787 -36.87 -5.45 28.66
C TYR A 787 -36.52 -4.07 28.07
N LYS A 788 -37.30 -3.02 28.40
CA LYS A 788 -36.96 -1.63 28.04
C LYS A 788 -35.65 -1.18 28.68
N TYR A 789 -35.40 -1.53 29.94
CA TYR A 789 -34.14 -1.25 30.65
C TYR A 789 -32.95 -1.95 29.99
N ILE A 790 -33.02 -3.27 29.73
CA ILE A 790 -31.96 -4.02 29.04
C ILE A 790 -31.69 -3.44 27.64
N LYS A 791 -32.74 -3.05 26.92
CA LYS A 791 -32.62 -2.38 25.61
C LYS A 791 -31.90 -1.03 25.70
N GLN A 792 -32.01 -0.33 26.83
CA GLN A 792 -31.27 0.91 27.11
C GLN A 792 -29.82 0.64 27.57
N GLN A 793 -29.57 -0.45 28.32
CA GLN A 793 -28.23 -0.89 28.77
C GLN A 793 -27.29 -1.36 27.63
N ILE A 794 -27.82 -1.55 26.41
CA ILE A 794 -27.01 -1.71 25.19
C ILE A 794 -26.18 -0.45 24.92
N ARG A 795 -26.60 0.70 25.44
CA ARG A 795 -25.98 1.98 25.17
C ARG A 795 -25.00 2.32 26.27
N GLU A 796 -23.73 2.29 25.87
CA GLU A 796 -22.57 2.89 26.53
C GLU A 796 -21.80 1.97 27.50
N PRO A 797 -20.45 1.92 27.43
CA PRO A 797 -19.59 1.19 28.35
C PRO A 797 -19.76 1.58 29.82
N TRP A 798 -20.07 2.85 30.10
CA TRP A 798 -20.40 3.40 31.41
C TRP A 798 -21.35 4.58 31.23
N SER A 799 -21.98 5.03 32.33
CA SER A 799 -22.93 6.14 32.29
C SER A 799 -22.28 7.44 31.79
N GLY A 800 -22.85 8.06 30.75
CA GLY A 800 -22.37 9.32 30.20
C GLY A 800 -21.16 9.22 29.26
N PHE A 801 -20.75 8.00 28.89
CA PHE A 801 -19.64 7.71 27.99
C PHE A 801 -19.67 8.58 26.74
N ARG A 802 -20.81 8.66 26.05
CA ARG A 802 -20.88 9.41 24.79
C ARG A 802 -20.52 10.88 25.00
N THR A 803 -21.09 11.51 26.03
CA THR A 803 -20.84 12.91 26.35
C THR A 803 -19.38 13.14 26.69
N GLU A 804 -18.79 12.23 27.47
CA GLU A 804 -17.38 12.28 27.84
C GLU A 804 -16.45 12.11 26.63
N VAL A 805 -16.76 11.18 25.73
CA VAL A 805 -16.01 10.96 24.48
C VAL A 805 -16.06 12.22 23.63
N LEU A 806 -17.24 12.79 23.37
CA LEU A 806 -17.38 14.00 22.57
C LEU A 806 -16.62 15.19 23.20
N ALA A 807 -16.74 15.39 24.52
CA ALA A 807 -16.01 16.44 25.24
C ALA A 807 -14.48 16.22 25.21
N SER A 808 -14.03 14.97 25.18
CA SER A 808 -12.61 14.63 25.03
C SER A 808 -12.10 14.90 23.61
N LEU A 809 -12.91 14.58 22.59
CA LEU A 809 -12.59 14.82 21.18
C LEU A 809 -12.46 16.30 20.84
N GLU A 810 -13.27 17.17 21.44
CA GLU A 810 -13.16 18.62 21.27
C GLU A 810 -11.78 19.17 21.69
N LYS A 811 -11.17 18.55 22.71
CA LYS A 811 -9.85 18.91 23.25
C LYS A 811 -8.69 18.31 22.45
N VAL A 812 -8.96 17.43 21.48
CA VAL A 812 -7.92 16.76 20.71
C VAL A 812 -7.19 17.75 19.81
N PHE A 813 -5.88 17.85 20.03
CA PHE A 813 -4.93 18.48 19.13
C PHE A 813 -4.28 17.43 18.23
N VAL A 814 -4.54 17.49 16.92
CA VAL A 814 -3.98 16.54 15.96
C VAL A 814 -2.50 16.87 15.73
N SER A 815 -1.64 15.95 16.16
CA SER A 815 -0.19 16.09 16.11
C SER A 815 0.38 15.73 14.74
N ARG A 816 1.28 16.55 14.19
CA ARG A 816 2.02 16.28 12.93
C ARG A 816 3.53 16.41 13.13
N PRO A 817 4.38 15.48 12.64
CA PRO A 817 5.83 15.64 12.66
C PRO A 817 6.28 16.68 11.62
N PRO A 818 7.15 17.63 11.99
CA PRO A 818 7.75 18.52 11.01
C PRO A 818 8.67 17.76 10.05
N ARG A 819 8.67 18.16 8.77
CA ARG A 819 9.43 17.52 7.69
C ARG A 819 10.78 18.20 7.50
N LYS A 820 11.75 17.82 8.33
CA LYS A 820 13.09 18.45 8.37
C LYS A 820 14.13 17.85 7.41
N ASN A 821 13.76 16.84 6.62
CA ASN A 821 14.71 16.15 5.74
C ASN A 821 15.10 17.02 4.55
N ALA A 822 16.38 17.39 4.48
CA ALA A 822 16.97 18.18 3.40
C ALA A 822 17.36 17.32 2.17
N THR A 823 16.51 16.35 1.81
CA THR A 823 16.78 15.43 0.69
C THR A 823 15.63 15.44 -0.30
N GLY A 824 15.93 15.59 -1.58
CA GLY A 824 14.93 15.63 -2.64
C GLY A 824 15.59 15.85 -4.00
N SER A 825 14.77 16.02 -5.03
CA SER A 825 15.21 16.53 -6.31
C SER A 825 15.63 18.00 -6.16
N ALA A 826 16.77 18.38 -6.74
CA ALA A 826 17.26 19.76 -6.66
C ALA A 826 16.53 20.70 -7.63
N HIS A 827 16.11 20.17 -8.78
CA HIS A 827 15.46 20.89 -9.87
C HIS A 827 14.60 19.91 -10.69
N LYS A 828 13.62 20.42 -11.43
CA LYS A 828 12.84 19.59 -12.36
C LYS A 828 13.73 19.00 -13.46
N ASP A 829 13.35 17.84 -13.99
CA ASP A 829 14.14 17.14 -15.01
C ASP A 829 14.22 17.87 -16.36
N THR A 830 13.23 18.69 -16.69
CA THR A 830 13.16 19.41 -17.98
C THR A 830 14.10 20.61 -17.97
N ILE A 831 15.00 20.66 -18.96
CA ILE A 831 15.89 21.80 -19.23
C ILE A 831 15.30 22.54 -20.44
N PHE A 832 15.10 23.86 -20.30
CA PHE A 832 14.62 24.73 -21.37
C PHE A 832 15.72 25.70 -21.82
N SER A 833 15.54 26.27 -23.02
CA SER A 833 16.43 27.30 -23.57
C SER A 833 16.51 28.51 -22.63
N LYS A 834 17.62 29.26 -22.68
CA LYS A 834 17.85 30.46 -21.88
C LYS A 834 16.75 31.49 -22.13
N SER A 835 15.71 31.43 -21.32
CA SER A 835 14.65 32.42 -21.20
C SER A 835 14.56 32.76 -19.73
N GLU A 836 14.45 34.05 -19.40
CA GLU A 836 14.39 34.54 -18.03
C GLU A 836 13.07 34.15 -17.35
N LYS A 837 12.98 32.90 -16.89
CA LYS A 837 11.88 32.47 -16.03
C LYS A 837 12.28 32.65 -14.57
N LYS A 838 11.55 33.50 -13.84
CA LYS A 838 11.73 33.73 -12.39
C LYS A 838 11.71 32.39 -11.64
N GLY A 839 12.71 32.14 -10.78
CA GLY A 839 12.79 30.91 -9.97
C GLY A 839 13.48 29.72 -10.62
N SER A 840 14.17 29.94 -11.74
CA SER A 840 15.01 28.93 -12.40
C SER A 840 16.50 29.12 -12.08
N LEU A 841 17.29 28.06 -12.28
CA LEU A 841 18.74 28.06 -12.14
C LEU A 841 19.43 27.65 -13.45
N PRO A 842 20.63 28.16 -13.72
CA PRO A 842 21.41 27.74 -14.88
C PRO A 842 21.89 26.29 -14.69
N ILE A 843 21.61 25.43 -15.67
CA ILE A 843 22.06 24.03 -15.72
C ILE A 843 22.42 23.68 -17.16
N ARG A 844 23.66 23.21 -17.39
CA ARG A 844 24.12 22.70 -18.70
C ARG A 844 23.83 23.66 -19.86
N TYR A 845 24.15 24.95 -19.69
CA TYR A 845 23.92 26.03 -20.66
C TYR A 845 22.44 26.37 -20.94
N GLY A 846 21.48 25.72 -20.26
CA GLY A 846 20.06 26.08 -20.25
C GLY A 846 19.58 26.46 -18.86
N MET A 847 18.26 26.44 -18.65
CA MET A 847 17.62 26.77 -17.37
C MET A 847 16.75 25.61 -16.88
N ALA A 848 16.67 25.42 -15.56
CA ALA A 848 15.80 24.44 -14.91
C ALA A 848 15.10 25.06 -13.69
N GLU A 849 13.84 24.72 -13.45
CA GLU A 849 13.10 25.20 -12.28
C GLU A 849 13.59 24.51 -10.99
N LYS A 850 13.80 25.29 -9.91
CA LYS A 850 14.13 24.74 -8.59
C LYS A 850 13.02 23.79 -8.10
N GLU A 851 13.39 22.73 -7.40
CA GLU A 851 12.46 21.76 -6.84
C GLU A 851 12.77 21.50 -5.35
N ASN A 852 11.77 21.04 -4.59
CA ASN A 852 11.86 20.69 -3.17
C ASN A 852 12.37 21.84 -2.27
N MET A 853 11.52 22.85 -2.11
CA MET A 853 11.63 23.80 -1.00
C MET A 853 11.40 23.05 0.31
N PHE A 854 12.41 22.95 1.17
CA PHE A 854 12.32 22.10 2.38
C PHE A 854 12.38 22.91 3.69
N ARG A 855 12.86 24.16 3.65
CA ARG A 855 13.01 25.04 4.82
C ARG A 855 12.72 26.49 4.44
N LEU A 856 12.15 27.24 5.37
CA LEU A 856 11.90 28.68 5.28
C LEU A 856 12.59 29.34 6.47
N ASP A 857 13.53 30.25 6.25
CA ASP A 857 14.16 30.98 7.34
C ASP A 857 13.43 32.31 7.54
N VAL A 858 12.93 32.55 8.77
CA VAL A 858 12.17 33.75 9.11
C VAL A 858 13.10 34.77 9.75
N PHE A 859 13.12 35.97 9.19
CA PHE A 859 13.86 37.12 9.67
C PHE A 859 12.90 38.25 10.04
N ARG A 860 13.36 39.13 10.94
CA ARG A 860 12.68 40.36 11.30
C ARG A 860 13.63 41.54 11.16
N LYS A 861 13.18 42.60 10.53
CA LYS A 861 13.84 43.92 10.54
C LYS A 861 12.76 44.95 10.83
N GLU A 862 13.00 45.79 11.84
CA GLU A 862 11.99 46.71 12.38
C GLU A 862 10.69 45.95 12.76
N ASN A 863 9.56 46.32 12.15
CA ASN A 863 8.25 45.70 12.36
C ASN A 863 7.80 44.77 11.22
N HIS A 864 8.71 44.39 10.31
CA HIS A 864 8.38 43.53 9.16
C HIS A 864 9.07 42.17 9.25
N PHE A 865 8.36 41.13 8.82
CA PHE A 865 8.86 39.75 8.71
C PHE A 865 9.20 39.40 7.26
N TYR A 866 10.31 38.68 7.09
CA TYR A 866 10.81 38.26 5.79
C TYR A 866 11.06 36.75 5.80
N ILE A 867 10.65 36.06 4.73
CA ILE A 867 10.95 34.64 4.53
C ILE A 867 12.00 34.47 3.44
N VAL A 868 13.07 33.75 3.79
CA VAL A 868 14.04 33.22 2.84
C VAL A 868 13.70 31.77 2.53
N PRO A 869 13.20 31.44 1.32
CA PRO A 869 12.93 30.06 0.94
C PRO A 869 14.23 29.32 0.61
N ILE A 870 14.46 28.19 1.28
CA ILE A 870 15.64 27.34 1.09
C ILE A 870 15.23 26.05 0.36
N TYR A 871 15.78 25.88 -0.84
CA TYR A 871 15.64 24.69 -1.65
C TYR A 871 16.78 23.71 -1.40
N VAL A 872 16.58 22.44 -1.74
CA VAL A 872 17.64 21.41 -1.65
C VAL A 872 18.89 21.83 -2.44
N VAL A 873 18.72 22.49 -3.60
CA VAL A 873 19.85 22.97 -4.42
C VAL A 873 20.70 24.01 -3.72
N ASP A 874 20.11 24.84 -2.84
CA ASP A 874 20.84 25.92 -2.15
C ASP A 874 21.81 25.38 -1.09
N LEU A 875 21.64 24.11 -0.67
CA LEU A 875 22.54 23.39 0.22
C LEU A 875 23.69 22.68 -0.50
N VAL A 876 23.64 22.59 -1.83
CA VAL A 876 24.68 21.93 -2.61
C VAL A 876 25.89 22.87 -2.69
N ASP A 877 27.05 22.37 -2.27
CA ASP A 877 28.31 23.10 -2.36
C ASP A 877 28.79 23.11 -3.82
N CYS A 878 28.44 24.16 -4.58
CA CYS A 878 28.84 24.33 -5.97
C CYS A 878 29.21 25.79 -6.24
N LYS A 879 30.38 26.01 -6.86
CA LYS A 879 30.86 27.32 -7.30
C LYS A 879 29.92 28.02 -8.29
N GLU A 880 28.97 27.30 -8.90
CA GLU A 880 28.03 27.85 -9.89
C GLU A 880 26.73 28.41 -9.28
N PHE A 881 26.45 28.14 -7.99
CA PHE A 881 25.24 28.61 -7.29
C PHE A 881 25.62 29.57 -6.15
N ILE A 882 26.20 30.70 -6.56
CA ILE A 882 26.85 31.70 -5.69
C ILE A 882 25.83 32.57 -4.97
N ASP A 883 24.70 32.86 -5.61
CA ASP A 883 23.67 33.71 -4.99
C ASP A 883 23.06 32.99 -3.80
N ALA A 884 23.28 33.57 -2.63
CA ALA A 884 22.63 33.12 -1.42
C ALA A 884 21.11 33.31 -1.55
N PRO A 885 20.31 32.40 -0.98
CA PRO A 885 18.85 32.53 -1.07
C PRO A 885 18.41 33.84 -0.39
N GLN A 886 17.50 34.55 -1.03
CA GLN A 886 16.97 35.84 -0.59
C GLN A 886 15.43 35.85 -0.66
N PRO A 887 14.74 36.74 0.08
CA PRO A 887 13.29 36.90 -0.01
C PRO A 887 12.89 37.42 -1.39
N TYR A 888 11.87 36.86 -2.02
CA TYR A 888 11.40 37.28 -3.36
C TYR A 888 10.60 38.61 -3.36
N GLU A 889 10.86 39.48 -2.39
CA GLU A 889 10.19 40.75 -2.18
C GLU A 889 11.01 41.93 -2.75
N TYR A 890 10.30 42.99 -3.16
CA TYR A 890 10.89 44.20 -3.73
C TYR A 890 10.51 45.42 -2.89
N VAL A 891 11.47 46.28 -2.62
CA VAL A 891 11.25 47.62 -2.05
C VAL A 891 11.81 48.64 -3.04
N ASN A 892 11.00 49.62 -3.45
CA ASN A 892 11.39 50.65 -4.43
C ASN A 892 12.01 50.07 -5.72
N GLY A 893 11.45 48.96 -6.22
CA GLY A 893 11.94 48.29 -7.43
C GLY A 893 13.22 47.46 -7.28
N SER A 894 13.83 47.42 -6.09
CA SER A 894 15.05 46.65 -5.80
C SER A 894 14.78 45.43 -4.94
N PHE A 895 15.54 44.36 -5.16
CA PHE A 895 15.42 43.09 -4.45
C PHE A 895 15.92 43.22 -3.00
N ILE A 896 15.18 42.71 -2.01
CA ILE A 896 15.60 42.74 -0.60
C ILE A 896 16.79 41.78 -0.39
N LYS A 897 17.89 42.30 0.15
CA LYS A 897 19.07 41.49 0.53
C LYS A 897 19.16 41.40 2.05
N ILE A 898 19.14 40.17 2.57
CA ILE A 898 19.37 39.89 3.99
C ILE A 898 20.84 40.10 4.34
N ASP A 899 21.11 40.98 5.30
CA ASP A 899 22.41 41.33 5.87
C ASP A 899 22.41 41.21 7.41
N GLU A 900 23.44 41.75 8.08
CA GLU A 900 23.60 41.71 9.55
C GLU A 900 22.53 42.50 10.31
N SER A 901 21.82 43.41 9.64
CA SER A 901 20.75 44.21 10.27
C SER A 901 19.44 43.43 10.46
N PHE A 902 19.33 42.22 9.90
CA PHE A 902 18.15 41.36 10.04
C PHE A 902 18.30 40.40 11.22
N ASN A 903 17.33 40.40 12.12
CA ASN A 903 17.29 39.47 13.24
C ASN A 903 16.69 38.14 12.79
N PHE A 904 17.45 37.05 12.89
CA PHE A 904 16.93 35.70 12.66
C PHE A 904 15.99 35.28 13.81
N MET A 905 14.81 34.77 13.46
CA MET A 905 13.80 34.33 14.42
C MET A 905 13.84 32.81 14.62
N PHE A 906 13.55 32.05 13.56
CA PHE A 906 13.53 30.58 13.53
C PHE A 906 13.42 30.06 12.09
N SER A 907 13.66 28.77 11.89
CA SER A 907 13.37 28.09 10.62
C SER A 907 12.01 27.41 10.67
N LEU A 908 11.16 27.61 9.67
CA LEU A 908 9.93 26.85 9.46
C LEU A 908 10.15 25.70 8.47
N TYR A 909 9.52 24.58 8.75
CA TYR A 909 9.45 23.39 7.92
C TYR A 909 7.99 23.05 7.64
N LYS A 910 7.74 22.25 6.61
CA LYS A 910 6.40 21.71 6.39
C LYS A 910 5.95 20.93 7.63
N ASP A 911 4.70 21.13 8.03
CA ASP A 911 4.06 20.60 9.22
C ASP A 911 4.63 21.15 10.56
N ASP A 912 5.39 22.26 10.56
CA ASP A 912 5.62 23.05 11.80
C ASP A 912 4.34 23.79 12.19
N TYR A 913 4.02 23.85 13.50
CA TYR A 913 2.87 24.60 14.00
C TYR A 913 3.25 26.04 14.32
N VAL A 914 2.41 26.98 13.86
CA VAL A 914 2.61 28.42 14.05
C VAL A 914 1.33 29.10 14.50
N GLU A 915 1.52 30.20 15.23
CA GLU A 915 0.51 31.21 15.52
C GLU A 915 0.94 32.51 14.84
N ILE A 916 0.04 33.10 14.05
CA ILE A 916 0.28 34.32 13.30
C ILE A 916 -0.81 35.31 13.68
N THR A 917 -0.42 36.48 14.17
CA THR A 917 -1.34 37.57 14.48
C THR A 917 -1.09 38.74 13.54
N SER A 918 -2.17 39.28 13.00
CA SER A 918 -2.24 40.52 12.22
C SER A 918 -3.36 41.39 12.79
N LYS A 919 -3.35 42.69 12.46
CA LYS A 919 -4.32 43.70 12.90
C LYS A 919 -5.80 43.38 12.68
N ASP A 920 -6.12 42.36 11.88
CA ASP A 920 -7.49 41.94 11.55
C ASP A 920 -7.71 40.43 11.76
N GLU A 921 -6.71 39.68 12.26
CA GLU A 921 -6.90 38.27 12.57
C GLU A 921 -5.74 37.57 13.30
N CYS A 922 -6.09 36.62 14.17
CA CYS A 922 -5.22 35.54 14.61
C CYS A 922 -5.47 34.22 13.83
N ILE A 923 -4.39 33.62 13.32
CA ILE A 923 -4.34 32.34 12.58
C ILE A 923 -3.47 31.33 13.34
N LYS A 924 -3.98 30.12 13.51
CA LYS A 924 -3.27 28.99 14.15
C LYS A 924 -3.32 27.77 13.26
N GLY A 925 -2.18 27.13 13.01
CA GLY A 925 -2.17 25.92 12.19
C GLY A 925 -0.79 25.46 11.75
N TYR A 926 -0.77 24.49 10.84
CA TYR A 926 0.45 23.88 10.32
C TYR A 926 0.92 24.55 9.04
N VAL A 927 2.22 24.84 8.94
CA VAL A 927 2.84 25.33 7.71
C VAL A 927 2.73 24.25 6.63
N ASN A 928 1.98 24.51 5.56
CA ASN A 928 1.77 23.54 4.49
C ASN A 928 2.63 23.82 3.26
N GLN A 929 2.69 25.08 2.84
CA GLN A 929 3.39 25.54 1.65
C GLN A 929 3.76 27.03 1.77
N TYR A 930 4.79 27.45 1.02
CA TYR A 930 5.11 28.84 0.78
C TYR A 930 5.23 29.08 -0.73
N ASN A 931 4.59 30.14 -1.21
CA ASN A 931 4.75 30.60 -2.59
C ASN A 931 5.79 31.70 -2.62
N ALA A 932 7.01 31.37 -3.06
CA ALA A 932 8.10 32.33 -3.14
C ALA A 932 7.76 33.52 -4.05
N GLN A 933 7.05 33.33 -5.16
CA GLN A 933 6.75 34.43 -6.09
C GLN A 933 5.75 35.44 -5.52
N SER A 934 4.77 34.99 -4.73
CA SER A 934 3.75 35.86 -4.15
C SER A 934 4.01 36.27 -2.69
N GLY A 935 5.03 35.70 -2.04
CA GLY A 935 5.30 35.92 -0.61
C GLY A 935 4.25 35.31 0.33
N GLN A 936 3.35 34.46 -0.18
CA GLN A 936 2.23 33.92 0.59
C GLN A 936 2.59 32.63 1.31
N LEU A 937 2.33 32.60 2.62
CA LEU A 937 2.41 31.41 3.45
C LEU A 937 1.04 30.74 3.57
N TYR A 938 1.01 29.43 3.42
CA TYR A 938 -0.20 28.61 3.46
C TYR A 938 -0.22 27.83 4.77
N ILE A 939 -1.21 28.12 5.60
CA ILE A 939 -1.40 27.51 6.91
C ILE A 939 -2.61 26.58 6.84
N GLY A 940 -2.38 25.28 7.01
CA GLY A 940 -3.44 24.27 7.11
C GLY A 940 -4.04 24.24 8.51
N SER A 941 -5.33 23.87 8.60
CA SER A 941 -5.98 23.62 9.90
C SER A 941 -5.30 22.45 10.66
N VAL A 942 -5.46 22.43 11.98
CA VAL A 942 -4.82 21.44 12.85
C VAL A 942 -5.27 20.02 12.49
N ASP A 943 -6.57 19.87 12.27
CA ASP A 943 -7.27 18.60 12.10
C ASP A 943 -7.84 18.40 10.68
N ASN A 944 -7.38 19.20 9.72
CA ASN A 944 -7.87 19.23 8.33
C ASN A 944 -9.36 19.60 8.18
N SER A 945 -9.98 20.20 9.20
CA SER A 945 -11.35 20.68 9.06
C SER A 945 -11.45 21.77 7.99
N PRO A 946 -12.57 21.82 7.22
CA PRO A 946 -12.84 22.92 6.30
C PRO A 946 -12.95 24.26 7.05
N ILE A 947 -12.49 25.33 6.40
CA ILE A 947 -12.63 26.70 6.91
C ILE A 947 -13.85 27.35 6.24
N PHE A 948 -14.63 28.16 6.97
CA PHE A 948 -15.82 28.84 6.46
C PHE A 948 -15.72 30.37 6.63
N ARG A 949 -16.38 31.15 5.76
CA ARG A 949 -16.41 32.63 5.76
C ARG A 949 -17.85 33.15 5.91
N ILE A 950 -18.12 34.09 6.85
CA ILE A 950 -19.41 34.83 6.98
C ILE A 950 -19.19 36.36 6.87
N LYS A 951 -20.22 37.10 6.46
CA LYS A 951 -20.39 38.57 6.60
C LYS A 951 -21.34 38.92 7.78
N THR A 952 -21.01 39.89 8.64
CA THR A 952 -21.67 40.07 9.96
C THR A 952 -22.24 41.46 10.30
N SER A 953 -22.60 42.28 9.31
CA SER A 953 -23.00 43.68 9.53
C SER A 953 -24.34 43.93 10.27
N THR A 954 -25.01 42.94 10.87
CA THR A 954 -26.42 43.05 11.31
C THR A 954 -26.74 42.58 12.74
N PHE A 955 -25.75 42.17 13.54
CA PHE A 955 -25.99 41.53 14.85
C PHE A 955 -25.25 42.22 16.02
N LEU A 956 -25.86 42.28 17.21
CA LEU A 956 -25.25 42.81 18.45
C LEU A 956 -24.86 41.70 19.44
N ARG A 957 -23.93 42.02 20.35
CA ARG A 957 -23.51 41.14 21.45
C ARG A 957 -24.70 40.80 22.36
N ASP A 958 -24.85 39.53 22.70
CA ASP A 958 -25.86 38.91 23.56
C ASP A 958 -27.30 38.81 23.00
N ASP A 959 -27.51 39.14 21.72
CA ASP A 959 -28.78 38.88 21.03
C ASP A 959 -29.08 37.37 20.96
N ASN A 960 -30.34 37.00 21.20
CA ASN A 960 -30.85 35.64 20.99
C ASN A 960 -31.31 35.49 19.54
N ILE A 961 -30.90 34.41 18.88
CA ILE A 961 -31.21 34.13 17.49
C ILE A 961 -31.71 32.69 17.31
N LEU A 962 -32.68 32.51 16.41
CA LEU A 962 -33.20 31.20 16.00
C LEU A 962 -32.50 30.75 14.71
N LEU A 963 -31.91 29.56 14.74
CA LEU A 963 -31.11 28.96 13.67
C LEU A 963 -31.82 27.71 13.14
N LYS A 964 -31.99 27.61 11.82
CA LYS A 964 -32.64 26.46 11.17
C LYS A 964 -31.61 25.73 10.31
N ILE A 965 -31.29 24.48 10.68
CA ILE A 965 -30.29 23.65 10.00
C ILE A 965 -31.00 22.37 9.52
N GLY A 966 -31.27 22.28 8.21
CA GLY A 966 -32.22 21.29 7.70
C GLY A 966 -33.62 21.56 8.26
N ASP A 967 -34.31 20.53 8.74
CA ASP A 967 -35.67 20.64 9.31
C ASP A 967 -35.69 20.95 10.82
N GLN A 968 -34.53 21.16 11.46
CA GLN A 968 -34.42 21.37 12.90
C GLN A 968 -34.07 22.81 13.27
N GLU A 969 -34.69 23.30 14.35
CA GLU A 969 -34.50 24.65 14.88
C GLU A 969 -33.70 24.66 16.20
N TYR A 970 -32.86 25.67 16.36
CA TYR A 970 -31.94 25.83 17.48
C TYR A 970 -31.90 27.28 17.95
N ILE A 971 -31.88 27.52 19.27
CA ILE A 971 -31.74 28.86 19.85
C ILE A 971 -30.29 29.05 20.32
N GLY A 972 -29.63 30.09 19.82
CA GLY A 972 -28.26 30.44 20.20
C GLY A 972 -28.13 31.91 20.62
N LYS A 973 -27.10 32.23 21.40
CA LYS A 973 -26.86 33.59 21.92
C LYS A 973 -25.53 34.16 21.42
N ILE A 974 -25.50 35.39 20.94
CA ILE A 974 -24.31 36.00 20.35
C ILE A 974 -23.28 36.37 21.45
N GLY A 975 -22.15 35.67 21.52
CA GLY A 975 -21.18 35.74 22.62
C GLY A 975 -20.14 36.87 22.55
N LYS A 976 -19.27 36.90 21.52
CA LYS A 976 -18.21 37.90 21.38
C LYS A 976 -18.04 38.30 19.92
N PHE A 977 -17.83 39.59 19.68
CA PHE A 977 -17.54 40.14 18.36
C PHE A 977 -16.02 40.32 18.22
N ASP A 978 -15.47 39.74 17.16
CA ASP A 978 -14.07 39.91 16.77
C ASP A 978 -13.99 41.14 15.86
N ASN A 979 -13.56 42.28 16.43
CA ASN A 979 -13.51 43.60 15.77
C ASN A 979 -12.62 43.61 14.53
N GLU A 980 -11.62 42.73 14.54
CA GLU A 980 -10.64 42.51 13.50
C GLU A 980 -11.26 41.73 12.32
N LYS A 981 -12.02 40.67 12.61
CA LYS A 981 -12.62 39.82 11.57
C LYS A 981 -13.99 40.24 11.08
N LYS A 982 -14.62 41.23 11.73
CA LYS A 982 -16.08 41.43 11.68
C LYS A 982 -16.78 40.06 11.76
N GLN A 983 -16.64 39.33 12.87
CA GLN A 983 -17.26 38.00 13.05
C GLN A 983 -17.89 37.82 14.44
N VAL A 984 -18.91 36.96 14.55
CA VAL A 984 -19.71 36.69 15.74
C VAL A 984 -19.55 35.23 16.20
N VAL A 985 -19.27 35.00 17.48
CA VAL A 985 -19.33 33.68 18.13
C VAL A 985 -20.73 33.45 18.69
N ILE A 986 -21.37 32.29 18.47
CA ILE A 986 -22.68 31.94 19.04
C ILE A 986 -22.49 30.90 20.16
N ASN A 987 -22.88 31.24 21.39
CA ASN A 987 -22.84 30.37 22.56
C ASN A 987 -24.19 29.65 22.72
N GLY A 988 -24.16 28.34 23.01
CA GLY A 988 -25.36 27.55 23.33
C GLY A 988 -25.63 26.33 22.44
N LEU A 989 -24.87 26.14 21.37
CA LEU A 989 -24.86 24.90 20.59
C LEU A 989 -23.57 24.12 20.85
N LYS A 990 -23.67 22.78 20.84
CA LYS A 990 -22.56 21.84 21.13
C LYS A 990 -21.35 21.94 20.17
N ASN A 991 -21.35 22.87 19.21
CA ASN A 991 -20.23 23.23 18.32
C ASN A 991 -20.35 24.72 17.92
N ASN A 992 -19.22 25.41 17.72
CA ASN A 992 -19.18 26.77 17.16
C ASN A 992 -19.50 26.73 15.66
N PHE A 993 -20.65 27.28 15.25
CA PHE A 993 -21.05 27.35 13.85
C PHE A 993 -21.10 28.78 13.32
N MET A 994 -21.01 28.87 11.99
CA MET A 994 -21.00 30.11 11.21
C MET A 994 -22.18 30.11 10.22
N ILE A 995 -23.34 30.73 10.55
CA ILE A 995 -24.57 30.60 9.72
C ILE A 995 -25.50 31.84 9.78
N ASN A 996 -26.30 32.00 8.73
CA ASN A 996 -27.36 32.99 8.49
C ASN A 996 -28.52 32.87 9.50
N ALA A 997 -28.79 33.93 10.27
CA ALA A 997 -29.94 33.99 11.17
C ALA A 997 -31.16 34.59 10.45
N LEU A 998 -32.34 33.98 10.59
CA LEU A 998 -33.57 34.44 9.94
C LEU A 998 -34.46 35.30 10.86
N VAL A 999 -34.38 35.12 12.19
CA VAL A 999 -35.25 35.87 13.14
C VAL A 999 -34.51 36.27 14.42
N LYS A 1000 -34.62 37.54 14.82
CA LYS A 1000 -34.11 38.08 16.09
C LYS A 1000 -35.18 37.95 17.19
N LEU A 1001 -34.81 37.45 18.38
CA LEU A 1001 -35.73 37.24 19.50
C LEU A 1001 -35.56 38.30 20.60
N ASN A 1002 -36.65 38.71 21.27
CA ASN A 1002 -36.60 39.56 22.47
C ASN A 1002 -36.18 38.76 23.72
N LYS A 1003 -36.06 39.44 24.88
CA LYS A 1003 -35.72 38.81 26.17
C LYS A 1003 -36.75 37.78 26.68
N LYS A 1004 -37.96 37.77 26.15
CA LYS A 1004 -39.03 36.80 26.46
C LYS A 1004 -39.08 35.62 25.48
N GLY A 1005 -38.28 35.65 24.41
CA GLY A 1005 -38.25 34.62 23.37
C GLY A 1005 -39.16 34.88 22.17
N ASP A 1006 -39.85 36.03 22.12
CA ASP A 1006 -40.74 36.35 21.00
C ASP A 1006 -39.97 36.96 19.83
N GLU A 1007 -40.44 36.71 18.61
CA GLU A 1007 -39.86 37.23 17.37
C GLU A 1007 -40.01 38.76 17.29
N THR A 1008 -38.91 39.46 17.00
CA THR A 1008 -38.89 40.94 16.96
C THR A 1008 -38.60 41.53 15.59
N LYS A 1009 -37.97 40.77 14.69
CA LYS A 1009 -37.65 41.20 13.33
C LYS A 1009 -37.26 40.01 12.43
N ASN A 1010 -37.93 39.88 11.29
CA ASN A 1010 -37.50 39.01 10.20
C ASN A 1010 -36.31 39.65 9.47
N ILE A 1011 -35.20 38.93 9.34
CA ILE A 1011 -34.01 39.41 8.61
C ILE A 1011 -33.64 38.37 7.56
N GLN A 1012 -33.80 38.74 6.29
CA GLN A 1012 -33.46 37.89 5.16
C GLN A 1012 -31.96 38.03 4.84
N THR A 1013 -31.16 37.00 5.08
CA THR A 1013 -29.78 36.94 4.59
C THR A 1013 -29.71 36.02 3.37
N GLU A 1014 -29.74 36.60 2.16
CA GLU A 1014 -29.77 35.85 0.88
C GLU A 1014 -28.41 35.27 0.41
N LYS A 1015 -27.30 35.44 1.14
CA LYS A 1015 -25.99 34.92 0.67
C LYS A 1015 -25.51 33.72 1.48
N SER A 1016 -25.26 32.63 0.77
CA SER A 1016 -24.79 31.33 1.24
C SER A 1016 -23.38 31.38 1.84
N TYR A 1017 -23.15 30.63 2.91
CA TYR A 1017 -21.80 30.33 3.42
C TYR A 1017 -21.03 29.57 2.34
N THR A 1018 -19.85 30.05 1.96
CA THR A 1018 -19.01 29.35 0.97
C THR A 1018 -17.97 28.50 1.71
N LYS A 1019 -18.03 27.18 1.54
CA LYS A 1019 -16.99 26.26 2.00
C LYS A 1019 -15.66 26.68 1.36
N MET A 1020 -14.68 27.05 2.18
CA MET A 1020 -13.34 27.37 1.70
C MET A 1020 -12.42 26.15 1.74
N SER A 1021 -11.23 26.32 1.17
CA SER A 1021 -10.10 25.39 1.31
C SER A 1021 -9.78 25.12 2.79
N ASN A 1022 -9.19 23.96 3.10
CA ASN A 1022 -8.68 23.60 4.43
C ASN A 1022 -7.40 24.39 4.81
N GLU A 1023 -7.00 25.35 3.97
CA GLU A 1023 -5.79 26.13 4.08
C GLU A 1023 -6.12 27.62 3.98
N LYS A 1024 -5.47 28.40 4.85
CA LYS A 1024 -5.52 29.86 4.84
C LYS A 1024 -4.22 30.42 4.29
N LYS A 1025 -4.34 31.43 3.42
CA LYS A 1025 -3.19 32.13 2.83
C LYS A 1025 -3.00 33.45 3.57
N ILE A 1026 -1.76 33.76 3.93
CA ILE A 1026 -1.40 35.05 4.55
C ILE A 1026 -0.13 35.60 3.92
N CYS A 1027 -0.10 36.91 3.68
CA CYS A 1027 1.10 37.64 3.30
C CYS A 1027 1.80 38.12 4.57
N LEU A 1028 3.13 37.99 4.68
CA LEU A 1028 3.83 38.39 5.90
C LEU A 1028 3.92 39.90 6.11
N ASN A 1029 3.73 40.69 5.05
CA ASN A 1029 3.83 42.15 5.11
C ASN A 1029 2.71 42.79 5.97
N VAL A 1030 1.68 42.03 6.33
CA VAL A 1030 0.56 42.46 7.19
C VAL A 1030 0.58 41.78 8.57
N VAL A 1031 1.64 41.05 8.90
CA VAL A 1031 1.75 40.26 10.14
C VAL A 1031 2.43 41.08 11.24
N ASP A 1032 1.78 41.20 12.39
CA ASP A 1032 2.34 41.86 13.57
C ASP A 1032 3.23 40.92 14.39
N SER A 1033 2.86 39.63 14.46
CA SER A 1033 3.68 38.61 15.14
C SER A 1033 3.53 37.22 14.51
N ILE A 1034 4.63 36.46 14.52
CA ILE A 1034 4.66 35.05 14.14
C ILE A 1034 5.44 34.26 15.19
N GLU A 1035 4.80 33.23 15.74
CA GLU A 1035 5.35 32.37 16.78
C GLU A 1035 5.35 30.92 16.34
N LYS A 1036 6.41 30.20 16.69
CA LYS A 1036 6.59 28.78 16.37
C LYS A 1036 6.44 27.93 17.62
N TYR A 1037 5.77 26.80 17.49
CA TYR A 1037 5.64 25.83 18.58
C TYR A 1037 6.14 24.45 18.16
N GLN A 1038 6.69 23.73 19.14
CA GLN A 1038 6.96 22.32 19.04
C GLN A 1038 5.73 21.51 19.47
N VAL A 1039 5.33 20.55 18.64
CA VAL A 1039 4.23 19.62 18.92
C VAL A 1039 4.80 18.24 19.19
N ASP A 1040 4.52 17.68 20.37
CA ASP A 1040 4.95 16.33 20.72
C ASP A 1040 4.03 15.25 20.10
N PRO A 1041 4.35 13.94 20.19
CA PRO A 1041 3.51 12.88 19.64
C PRO A 1041 2.07 12.81 20.20
N LEU A 1042 1.81 13.38 21.39
CA LEU A 1042 0.48 13.42 22.02
C LEU A 1042 -0.30 14.71 21.69
N GLY A 1043 0.32 15.65 20.96
CA GLY A 1043 -0.32 16.92 20.59
C GLY A 1043 -0.11 18.04 21.61
N ARG A 1044 0.77 17.86 22.60
CA ARG A 1044 1.15 18.94 23.51
C ARG A 1044 2.03 19.95 22.80
N ILE A 1045 1.72 21.23 22.98
CA ILE A 1045 2.42 22.34 22.34
C ILE A 1045 3.33 23.07 23.33
N ALA A 1046 4.54 23.41 22.88
CA ALA A 1046 5.48 24.23 23.65
C ALA A 1046 6.08 25.30 22.74
N LYS A 1047 6.06 26.57 23.19
CA LYS A 1047 6.60 27.70 22.44
C LYS A 1047 8.11 27.57 22.28
N VAL A 1048 8.61 27.76 21.05
CA VAL A 1048 10.05 27.75 20.76
C VAL A 1048 10.64 29.10 21.17
N LYS A 1049 11.46 29.13 22.24
CA LYS A 1049 11.95 30.37 22.84
C LYS A 1049 13.11 31.05 22.09
N LYS A 1050 14.02 30.27 21.47
CA LYS A 1050 15.17 30.79 20.70
C LYS A 1050 15.74 29.73 19.78
N GLU A 1051 15.89 30.03 18.49
CA GLU A 1051 16.72 29.28 17.56
C GLU A 1051 17.90 30.17 17.14
N THR A 1052 19.10 29.61 17.05
CA THR A 1052 20.27 30.33 16.53
C THR A 1052 20.76 29.67 15.26
N ARG A 1053 20.83 30.41 14.17
CA ARG A 1053 21.37 29.93 12.91
C ARG A 1053 22.08 31.06 12.18
N LEU A 1054 23.29 30.80 11.68
CA LEU A 1054 23.96 31.73 10.77
C LEU A 1054 23.19 31.75 9.44
N PRO A 1055 22.88 32.93 8.88
CA PRO A 1055 22.32 33.03 7.54
C PRO A 1055 23.18 32.28 6.53
N LEU A 1056 22.55 31.49 5.64
CA LEU A 1056 23.28 30.79 4.56
C LEU A 1056 24.09 31.76 3.69
N THR A 1057 23.63 33.01 3.59
CA THR A 1057 24.32 34.15 2.98
C THR A 1057 25.71 34.39 3.60
N MET A 1058 25.81 34.32 4.93
CA MET A 1058 27.06 34.53 5.67
C MET A 1058 27.95 33.30 5.69
N ILE A 1059 27.37 32.09 5.74
CA ILE A 1059 28.11 30.84 5.66
C ILE A 1059 28.86 30.73 4.32
N LYS A 1060 28.22 31.10 3.21
CA LYS A 1060 28.85 31.09 1.88
C LYS A 1060 29.90 32.20 1.72
N LYS A 1061 29.64 33.44 2.19
CA LYS A 1061 30.62 34.54 2.17
C LYS A 1061 31.88 34.23 3.00
N ASN A 1062 31.74 33.70 4.21
CA ASN A 1062 32.88 33.43 5.10
C ASN A 1062 33.75 32.23 4.65
N ARG A 1063 33.20 31.31 3.85
CA ARG A 1063 33.99 30.22 3.26
C ARG A 1063 34.90 30.69 2.13
N HIS A 1064 34.52 31.74 1.40
CA HIS A 1064 35.38 32.34 0.38
C HIS A 1064 36.57 33.11 0.98
N LYS A 1065 36.39 33.75 2.14
CA LYS A 1065 37.50 34.40 2.88
C LYS A 1065 38.54 33.44 3.48
N LYS A 1066 38.26 32.13 3.53
CA LYS A 1066 39.21 31.10 4.01
C LYS A 1066 39.95 30.36 2.88
N GLY A 1067 39.73 30.78 1.64
CA GLY A 1067 40.41 30.23 0.46
C GLY A 1067 41.09 31.29 -0.41
N GLU A 1068 41.29 32.50 0.13
CA GLU A 1068 42.30 33.46 -0.34
C GLU A 1068 43.61 33.23 0.41
#